data_AF-A0A8X7NF79-F1
#
_entry.id   AF-A0A8X7NF79-F1
#
_cell.length_a   1.000
_cell.length_b   1.000
_cell.length_c   1.000
_cell.angle_alpha   90.00
_cell.angle_beta   90.00
_cell.angle_gamma   90.00
#
_symmetry.space_group_name_H-M   'P 1'
#
loop_
_entity.id
_entity.type
_entity.pdbx_description
1 polymer ?
#
loop_
_entity_poly.entity_id
_entity_poly.type
_entity_poly.pdbx_seq_one_letter_code
_entity_poly.pdbx_strand_id
1 'polypeptide(L)'
;MSTDLVFVKEISATAITGKDAWNRPAPQPITVSVFLNTDFHRASVTDNLKYSVNYAVLTRHISDFLKSNEHRNFKSLGSIAEAVASIALDEKSGGSEVAKVIIKSPKSEIRANSVEYELVRSRIDSAANIDSYNVTKLRLLTIIGVFTFERLQKQIVDVDLKIWIKKDDPRLDFHKVVRDIVDYVESSNFKTVEALVFKIGQLTFQNYSNLGIESVDARVTKPNAFSHVEGVGVSSLMTPKNFTNVEPLALNYVAHDKEDFNLPVESEEGYNYKGRHVAYIAIGSNINQMENITKALEKLQGYGIILESTSSMYISKPMYHLDQPDFFNAVAKVSFIDHSPHKLLQILKEIEYAHLARVKEIENGPRTIDLDILLYDNVQINTADLIIPHKLMLERTFVLQPLCELLPPDQTHPISAEPFHDHLQQLLTNKPEDHVQKDSSLLQFIPVPRISTDENVMRFDQINYKSPTLCMGILNMTPDSFSDAGKYYSSSLEEIVAEAGKLVKQGAQIIDIGGVSTRPGSVAPSEEEELKRVLPLVKAIRQSTDQNLAKVLISIDTYRSDVAKKCLEVGADIINDISMGRYDERIFDVVAEYGCPYIMNHSKGTPQTMSKLTKYEANKNDDIVEFVIDPKSGQQETTNDPELNNFLNGVSRELSLQILKSFRAGVKKWQIILDPGVGFAKNLNQNLAIIANGSFFKKYSIQVNQQTSIGGNPNQSSSYFSFNGMSVLIGTSRKKFLGTITGKPDSPSDRVMATAATITSAIQQHADFVRVHDVDACKDVIKTSDAIYKNIF
;
A
#
# COMPACT_ATOMS: atom_id res chain seq x y z
N MET A 1 -42.07 -30.87 23.29
CA MET A 1 -41.86 -32.02 22.38
C MET A 1 -40.48 -32.57 22.67
N SER A 2 -40.33 -33.88 22.80
CA SER A 2 -39.00 -34.50 22.84
C SER A 2 -38.22 -34.10 21.57
N THR A 3 -36.91 -33.87 21.73
CA THR A 3 -35.97 -33.59 20.62
C THR A 3 -35.36 -34.86 20.05
N ASP A 4 -35.78 -36.03 20.51
CA ASP A 4 -35.13 -37.27 20.11
C ASP A 4 -35.53 -37.68 18.69
N LEU A 5 -34.55 -38.15 17.93
CA LEU A 5 -34.63 -38.32 16.49
C LEU A 5 -34.28 -39.76 16.10
N VAL A 6 -35.22 -40.46 15.51
CA VAL A 6 -34.98 -41.74 14.83
C VAL A 6 -34.81 -41.45 13.34
N PHE A 7 -33.76 -41.98 12.72
CA PHE A 7 -33.49 -41.70 11.31
C PHE A 7 -33.14 -42.96 10.52
N VAL A 8 -33.54 -42.95 9.25
CA VAL A 8 -33.12 -43.90 8.23
C VAL A 8 -32.53 -43.07 7.09
N LYS A 9 -31.28 -43.35 6.72
CA LYS A 9 -30.57 -42.58 5.70
C LYS A 9 -30.37 -43.42 4.45
N GLU A 10 -30.47 -42.74 3.30
CA GLU A 10 -30.02 -43.22 2.00
C GLU A 10 -30.60 -44.57 1.53
N ILE A 11 -31.90 -44.79 1.73
CA ILE A 11 -32.60 -45.91 1.12
C ILE A 11 -32.51 -45.74 -0.40
N SER A 12 -31.82 -46.66 -1.06
CA SER A 12 -31.62 -46.63 -2.51
C SER A 12 -32.86 -47.13 -3.24
N ALA A 13 -33.32 -46.36 -4.23
CA ALA A 13 -34.44 -46.72 -5.08
C ALA A 13 -34.28 -46.15 -6.50
N THR A 14 -35.13 -46.63 -7.40
CA THR A 14 -35.26 -46.07 -8.74
C THR A 14 -36.68 -45.53 -8.91
N ALA A 15 -36.83 -44.31 -9.44
CA ALA A 15 -38.13 -43.73 -9.73
C ALA A 15 -38.07 -42.77 -10.93
N ILE A 16 -39.21 -42.60 -11.61
CA ILE A 16 -39.37 -41.54 -12.61
C ILE A 16 -39.82 -40.27 -11.88
N THR A 17 -38.88 -39.37 -11.61
CA THR A 17 -39.03 -38.16 -10.77
C THR A 17 -39.53 -36.94 -11.53
N GLY A 18 -39.79 -37.07 -12.83
CA GLY A 18 -40.09 -35.98 -13.75
C GLY A 18 -39.38 -36.18 -15.09
N LYS A 19 -38.91 -35.09 -15.69
CA LYS A 19 -38.05 -35.13 -16.87
C LYS A 19 -36.58 -35.14 -16.42
N ASP A 20 -35.75 -35.97 -17.02
CA ASP A 20 -34.30 -35.99 -16.78
C ASP A 20 -33.62 -34.72 -17.32
N ALA A 21 -32.30 -34.59 -17.09
CA ALA A 21 -31.52 -33.48 -17.61
C ALA A 21 -31.51 -33.36 -19.16
N TRP A 22 -32.03 -34.38 -19.86
CA TRP A 22 -32.25 -34.41 -21.32
C TRP A 22 -33.73 -34.27 -21.69
N ASN A 23 -34.57 -33.87 -20.74
CA ASN A 23 -36.01 -33.66 -20.86
C ASN A 23 -36.84 -34.95 -21.10
N ARG A 24 -36.31 -36.14 -20.74
CA ARG A 24 -36.95 -37.46 -20.95
C ARG A 24 -37.51 -38.04 -19.65
N PRO A 25 -38.70 -38.68 -19.66
CA PRO A 25 -39.24 -39.35 -18.49
C PRO A 25 -38.65 -40.76 -18.34
N ALA A 26 -37.42 -40.85 -17.80
CA ALA A 26 -36.72 -42.12 -17.58
C ALA A 26 -36.54 -42.42 -16.07
N PRO A 27 -36.50 -43.70 -15.66
CA PRO A 27 -36.21 -44.07 -14.28
C PRO A 27 -34.79 -43.61 -13.88
N GLN A 28 -34.68 -42.92 -12.73
CA GLN A 28 -33.42 -42.40 -12.20
C GLN A 28 -33.13 -42.99 -10.81
N PRO A 29 -31.85 -43.21 -10.47
CA PRO A 29 -31.48 -43.56 -9.10
C PRO A 29 -31.78 -42.38 -8.18
N ILE A 30 -32.46 -42.66 -7.08
CA ILE A 30 -32.73 -41.71 -6.00
C ILE A 30 -32.33 -42.33 -4.66
N THR A 31 -32.05 -41.47 -3.69
CA THR A 31 -31.93 -41.90 -2.30
C THR A 31 -32.97 -41.20 -1.44
N VAL A 32 -33.56 -41.95 -0.51
CA VAL A 32 -34.61 -41.49 0.38
C VAL A 32 -34.10 -41.56 1.82
N SER A 33 -34.12 -40.42 2.51
CA SER A 33 -33.82 -40.34 3.94
C SER A 33 -35.05 -39.87 4.70
N VAL A 34 -35.33 -40.49 5.84
CA VAL A 34 -36.49 -40.18 6.69
C VAL A 34 -36.01 -39.97 8.12
N PHE A 35 -36.47 -38.90 8.75
CA PHE A 35 -36.18 -38.53 10.12
C PHE A 35 -37.51 -38.35 10.87
N LEU A 36 -37.62 -38.94 12.05
CA LEU A 36 -38.86 -39.05 12.81
C LEU A 36 -38.60 -38.57 14.24
N ASN A 37 -39.41 -37.64 14.70
CA ASN A 37 -39.30 -37.16 16.08
C ASN A 37 -40.03 -38.14 17.00
N THR A 38 -39.40 -38.65 18.05
CA THR A 38 -40.07 -39.54 19.00
C THR A 38 -39.45 -39.37 20.37
N ASP A 39 -40.23 -39.59 21.44
CA ASP A 39 -39.69 -39.71 22.79
C ASP A 39 -39.35 -41.18 23.05
N PHE A 40 -38.06 -41.50 23.21
CA PHE A 40 -37.63 -42.85 23.55
C PHE A 40 -37.22 -43.02 25.01
N HIS A 41 -37.39 -42.02 25.88
CA HIS A 41 -36.98 -42.10 27.29
C HIS A 41 -37.54 -43.36 27.98
N ARG A 42 -38.81 -43.66 27.74
CA ARG A 42 -39.47 -44.85 28.30
C ARG A 42 -38.93 -46.15 27.70
N ALA A 43 -38.62 -46.17 26.41
CA ALA A 43 -37.97 -47.32 25.78
C ALA A 43 -36.56 -47.55 26.34
N SER A 44 -35.78 -46.48 26.56
CA SER A 44 -34.44 -46.54 27.13
C SER A 44 -34.43 -47.05 28.57
N VAL A 45 -35.41 -46.66 29.39
CA VAL A 45 -35.51 -47.12 30.79
C VAL A 45 -36.00 -48.57 30.90
N THR A 46 -36.87 -49.01 29.98
CA THR A 46 -37.54 -50.33 30.08
C THR A 46 -36.98 -51.40 29.15
N ASP A 47 -36.02 -51.04 28.29
CA ASP A 47 -35.49 -51.84 27.19
C ASP A 47 -36.60 -52.52 26.36
N ASN A 48 -37.68 -51.77 26.08
CA ASN A 48 -38.86 -52.29 25.43
C ASN A 48 -39.19 -51.49 24.16
N LEU A 49 -38.97 -52.14 23.02
CA LEU A 49 -39.23 -51.63 21.67
C LEU A 49 -40.68 -51.17 21.43
N LYS A 50 -41.65 -51.59 22.26
CA LYS A 50 -43.04 -51.12 22.19
C LYS A 50 -43.18 -49.60 22.40
N TYR A 51 -42.24 -48.99 23.12
CA TYR A 51 -42.25 -47.55 23.41
C TYR A 51 -41.31 -46.75 22.50
N SER A 52 -40.84 -47.34 21.39
CA SER A 52 -39.99 -46.69 20.39
C SER A 52 -40.54 -46.94 18.98
N VAL A 53 -40.09 -46.13 18.02
CA VAL A 53 -40.44 -46.28 16.61
C VAL A 53 -39.69 -47.48 16.03
N ASN A 54 -40.42 -48.44 15.46
CA ASN A 54 -39.82 -49.60 14.79
C ASN A 54 -39.32 -49.22 13.39
N TYR A 55 -38.12 -48.65 13.34
CA TYR A 55 -37.47 -48.22 12.10
C TYR A 55 -37.25 -49.36 11.09
N ALA A 56 -37.14 -50.62 11.53
CA ALA A 56 -36.97 -51.76 10.63
C ALA A 56 -38.23 -52.07 9.82
N VAL A 57 -39.41 -52.02 10.46
CA VAL A 57 -40.71 -52.18 9.78
C VAL A 57 -40.97 -51.02 8.82
N LEU A 58 -40.71 -49.79 9.26
CA LEU A 58 -40.89 -48.62 8.41
C LEU A 58 -39.96 -48.61 7.19
N THR A 59 -38.67 -48.94 7.39
CA THR A 59 -37.70 -49.05 6.28
C THR A 59 -38.16 -50.07 5.25
N ARG A 60 -38.72 -51.20 5.71
CA ARG A 60 -39.28 -52.24 4.83
C ARG A 60 -40.49 -51.72 4.06
N HIS A 61 -41.45 -51.06 4.73
CA HIS A 61 -42.64 -50.51 4.06
C HIS A 61 -42.28 -49.46 3.00
N ILE A 62 -41.32 -48.57 3.29
CA ILE A 62 -40.82 -47.57 2.33
C ILE A 62 -40.12 -48.27 1.15
N SER A 63 -39.27 -49.26 1.42
CA SER A 63 -38.56 -50.00 0.37
C SER A 63 -39.50 -50.77 -0.54
N ASP A 64 -40.50 -51.46 0.04
CA ASP A 64 -41.50 -52.23 -0.70
C ASP A 64 -42.41 -51.31 -1.54
N PHE A 65 -42.77 -50.14 -1.00
CA PHE A 65 -43.51 -49.10 -1.73
C PHE A 65 -42.72 -48.59 -2.94
N LEU A 66 -41.45 -48.24 -2.75
CA LEU A 66 -40.60 -47.73 -3.84
C LEU A 66 -40.38 -48.79 -4.93
N LYS A 67 -40.11 -50.05 -4.55
CA LYS A 67 -39.98 -51.17 -5.50
C LYS A 67 -41.25 -51.42 -6.30
N SER A 68 -42.41 -51.42 -5.63
CA SER A 68 -43.70 -51.66 -6.30
C SER A 68 -44.12 -50.53 -7.24
N ASN A 69 -43.48 -49.35 -7.13
CA ASN A 69 -43.78 -48.16 -7.93
C ASN A 69 -42.59 -47.70 -8.79
N GLU A 70 -41.60 -48.55 -9.05
CA GLU A 70 -40.38 -48.19 -9.81
C GLU A 70 -40.68 -47.64 -11.21
N HIS A 71 -41.73 -48.13 -11.87
CA HIS A 71 -42.16 -47.68 -13.20
C HIS A 71 -43.21 -46.56 -13.17
N ARG A 72 -43.63 -46.10 -11.99
CA ARG A 72 -44.60 -45.03 -11.86
C ARG A 72 -43.94 -43.68 -12.09
N ASN A 73 -44.57 -42.84 -12.91
CA ASN A 73 -44.18 -41.44 -13.05
C ASN A 73 -44.75 -40.60 -11.91
N PHE A 74 -43.88 -40.19 -10.99
CA PHE A 74 -44.22 -39.35 -9.84
C PHE A 74 -44.26 -37.86 -10.17
N LYS A 75 -43.89 -37.44 -11.38
CA LYS A 75 -43.88 -36.05 -11.89
C LYS A 75 -42.87 -35.09 -11.22
N SER A 76 -42.69 -35.15 -9.91
CA SER A 76 -41.73 -34.32 -9.15
C SER A 76 -41.09 -35.09 -7.99
N LEU A 77 -39.95 -34.60 -7.49
CA LEU A 77 -39.34 -35.10 -6.24
C LEU A 77 -40.26 -34.89 -5.03
N GLY A 78 -40.99 -33.76 -5.00
CA GLY A 78 -41.96 -33.45 -3.94
C GLY A 78 -43.09 -34.48 -3.85
N SER A 79 -43.60 -34.96 -4.98
CA SER A 79 -44.65 -36.00 -5.01
C SER A 79 -44.18 -37.33 -4.39
N ILE A 80 -42.89 -37.67 -4.54
CA ILE A 80 -42.29 -38.84 -3.90
C ILE A 80 -42.14 -38.59 -2.40
N ALA A 81 -41.64 -37.42 -2.02
CA ALA A 81 -41.45 -37.03 -0.63
C ALA A 81 -42.78 -37.09 0.14
N GLU A 82 -43.88 -36.58 -0.44
CA GLU A 82 -45.22 -36.59 0.15
C GLU A 82 -45.77 -38.02 0.33
N ALA A 83 -45.55 -38.90 -0.66
CA ALA A 83 -45.95 -40.30 -0.57
C ALA A 83 -45.17 -41.04 0.53
N VAL A 84 -43.87 -40.80 0.65
CA VAL A 84 -43.03 -41.37 1.71
C VAL A 84 -43.39 -40.79 3.08
N ALA A 85 -43.66 -39.49 3.17
CA ALA A 85 -44.10 -38.84 4.41
C ALA A 85 -45.43 -39.42 4.90
N SER A 86 -46.37 -39.71 3.99
CA SER A 86 -47.64 -40.36 4.33
C SER A 86 -47.45 -41.74 4.97
N ILE A 87 -46.46 -42.52 4.51
CA ILE A 87 -46.12 -43.82 5.10
C ILE A 87 -45.41 -43.63 6.45
N ALA A 88 -44.53 -42.63 6.55
CA ALA A 88 -43.77 -42.30 7.75
C ALA A 88 -44.63 -41.74 8.90
N LEU A 89 -45.79 -41.17 8.59
CA LEU A 89 -46.75 -40.61 9.55
C LEU A 89 -47.91 -41.58 9.88
N ASP A 90 -48.00 -42.73 9.20
CA ASP A 90 -49.06 -43.72 9.43
C ASP A 90 -48.84 -44.47 10.76
N GLU A 91 -49.77 -44.30 11.71
CA GLU A 91 -49.73 -44.95 13.02
C GLU A 91 -49.75 -46.48 12.92
N LYS A 92 -50.42 -47.05 11.90
CA LYS A 92 -50.46 -48.51 11.69
C LYS A 92 -49.10 -49.07 11.26
N SER A 93 -48.26 -48.23 10.67
CA SER A 93 -46.90 -48.55 10.24
C SER A 93 -45.83 -48.20 11.29
N GLY A 94 -46.24 -47.73 12.47
CA GLY A 94 -45.34 -47.32 13.56
C GLY A 94 -44.75 -45.92 13.39
N GLY A 95 -45.43 -45.04 12.64
CA GLY A 95 -45.00 -43.67 12.32
C GLY A 95 -45.03 -42.67 13.48
N SER A 96 -44.35 -41.54 13.28
CA SER A 96 -44.22 -40.44 14.26
C SER A 96 -45.26 -39.32 14.05
N GLU A 97 -45.38 -38.41 15.02
CA GLU A 97 -46.12 -37.14 14.89
C GLU A 97 -45.51 -36.16 13.88
N VAL A 98 -44.17 -36.18 13.70
CA VAL A 98 -43.45 -35.30 12.77
C VAL A 98 -42.44 -36.12 11.97
N ALA A 99 -42.52 -36.00 10.64
CA ALA A 99 -41.61 -36.66 9.72
C ALA A 99 -40.92 -35.62 8.82
N LYS A 100 -39.59 -35.69 8.75
CA LYS A 100 -38.78 -35.01 7.75
C LYS A 100 -38.31 -36.04 6.73
N VAL A 101 -38.63 -35.80 5.46
CA VAL A 101 -38.26 -36.65 4.33
C VAL A 101 -37.35 -35.87 3.39
N ILE A 102 -36.25 -36.49 2.98
CA ILE A 102 -35.32 -35.95 1.99
C ILE A 102 -35.25 -36.92 0.82
N ILE A 103 -35.62 -36.46 -0.36
CA ILE A 103 -35.44 -37.18 -1.62
C ILE A 103 -34.29 -36.56 -2.38
N LYS A 104 -33.23 -37.32 -2.60
CA LYS A 104 -32.03 -36.88 -3.32
C LYS A 104 -31.95 -37.54 -4.69
N SER A 105 -31.82 -36.74 -5.73
CA SER A 105 -31.54 -37.20 -7.09
C SER A 105 -30.17 -36.71 -7.56
N PRO A 106 -29.14 -37.59 -7.60
CA PRO A 106 -27.80 -37.24 -8.05
C PRO A 106 -27.67 -37.03 -9.58
N LYS A 107 -28.69 -37.36 -10.37
CA LYS A 107 -28.65 -37.28 -11.86
C LYS A 107 -29.75 -36.39 -12.45
N SER A 108 -30.43 -35.62 -11.62
CA SER A 108 -31.50 -34.71 -12.04
C SER A 108 -30.95 -33.51 -12.84
N GLU A 109 -29.78 -33.00 -12.45
CA GLU A 109 -29.10 -31.89 -13.11
C GLU A 109 -27.66 -32.27 -13.51
N ILE A 110 -27.28 -32.07 -14.77
CA ILE A 110 -25.94 -32.47 -15.29
C ILE A 110 -24.82 -31.67 -14.61
N ARG A 111 -25.11 -30.43 -14.21
CA ARG A 111 -24.13 -29.49 -13.68
C ARG A 111 -24.06 -29.47 -12.16
N ALA A 112 -24.97 -30.15 -11.47
CA ALA A 112 -25.01 -30.21 -10.01
C ALA A 112 -24.66 -31.63 -9.53
N ASN A 113 -24.08 -31.74 -8.33
CA ASN A 113 -23.84 -33.05 -7.72
C ASN A 113 -25.14 -33.76 -7.34
N SER A 114 -26.14 -33.00 -6.92
CA SER A 114 -27.48 -33.51 -6.62
C SER A 114 -28.49 -32.38 -6.48
N VAL A 115 -29.74 -32.69 -6.82
CA VAL A 115 -30.91 -31.92 -6.38
C VAL A 115 -31.64 -32.73 -5.31
N GLU A 116 -31.94 -32.08 -4.20
CA GLU A 116 -32.62 -32.65 -3.05
C GLU A 116 -33.95 -31.91 -2.83
N TYR A 117 -35.01 -32.65 -2.52
CA TYR A 117 -36.26 -32.11 -2.03
C TYR A 117 -36.43 -32.49 -0.56
N GLU A 118 -36.47 -31.49 0.31
CA GLU A 118 -36.70 -31.66 1.74
C GLU A 118 -38.13 -31.25 2.07
N LEU A 119 -38.83 -32.14 2.77
CA LEU A 119 -40.23 -32.03 3.14
C LEU A 119 -40.40 -32.34 4.63
N VAL A 120 -40.97 -31.42 5.39
CA VAL A 120 -41.36 -31.64 6.79
C VAL A 120 -42.87 -31.65 6.88
N ARG A 121 -43.42 -32.69 7.51
CA ARG A 121 -44.86 -32.85 7.74
C ARG A 121 -45.13 -33.17 9.21
N SER A 122 -46.07 -32.44 9.80
CA SER A 122 -46.54 -32.62 11.18
C SER A 122 -48.03 -32.92 11.20
N ARG A 123 -48.44 -33.90 12.02
CA ARG A 123 -49.86 -34.25 12.22
C ARG A 123 -50.61 -33.28 13.13
N ILE A 124 -49.89 -32.50 13.93
CA ILE A 124 -50.46 -31.67 15.01
C ILE A 124 -50.29 -30.17 14.70
N ASP A 125 -49.18 -29.79 14.09
CA ASP A 125 -48.84 -28.40 13.80
C ASP A 125 -48.64 -28.18 12.31
N SER A 126 -49.68 -27.72 11.62
CA SER A 126 -49.61 -27.39 10.20
C SER A 126 -48.65 -26.24 9.88
N ALA A 127 -48.31 -25.39 10.86
CA ALA A 127 -47.35 -24.31 10.67
C ALA A 127 -45.89 -24.79 10.66
N ALA A 128 -45.63 -26.03 11.12
CA ALA A 128 -44.32 -26.68 11.05
C ALA A 128 -44.04 -27.35 9.69
N ASN A 129 -44.98 -27.29 8.74
CA ASN A 129 -44.80 -27.86 7.41
C ASN A 129 -43.89 -26.96 6.57
N ILE A 130 -42.77 -27.50 6.12
CA ILE A 130 -41.76 -26.76 5.35
C ILE A 130 -41.34 -27.61 4.16
N ASP A 131 -41.34 -26.99 2.98
CA ASP A 131 -40.86 -27.58 1.74
C ASP A 131 -39.67 -26.76 1.23
N SER A 132 -38.60 -27.44 0.82
CA SER A 132 -37.45 -26.77 0.22
C SER A 132 -36.76 -27.60 -0.84
N TYR A 133 -36.30 -26.93 -1.89
CA TYR A 133 -35.37 -27.50 -2.85
C TYR A 133 -33.94 -27.14 -2.45
N ASN A 134 -33.02 -28.10 -2.57
CA ASN A 134 -31.60 -27.90 -2.31
C ASN A 134 -30.78 -28.39 -3.50
N VAL A 135 -30.02 -27.50 -4.15
CA VAL A 135 -29.05 -27.83 -5.20
C VAL A 135 -27.67 -27.79 -4.58
N THR A 136 -26.94 -28.89 -4.69
CA THR A 136 -25.59 -29.01 -4.13
C THR A 136 -24.55 -29.00 -5.24
N LYS A 137 -23.52 -28.15 -5.09
CA LYS A 137 -22.39 -27.95 -6.00
C LYS A 137 -22.83 -27.82 -7.48
N LEU A 138 -23.68 -26.83 -7.77
CA LEU A 138 -23.98 -26.42 -9.15
C LEU A 138 -22.76 -25.73 -9.75
N ARG A 139 -22.05 -26.41 -10.65
CA ARG A 139 -20.82 -25.92 -11.24
C ARG A 139 -21.06 -25.03 -12.46
N LEU A 140 -20.62 -23.78 -12.38
CA LEU A 140 -20.83 -22.75 -13.40
C LEU A 140 -19.50 -22.14 -13.86
N LEU A 141 -19.48 -21.57 -15.09
CA LEU A 141 -18.33 -20.87 -15.66
C LEU A 141 -18.63 -19.38 -15.88
N THR A 142 -17.99 -18.52 -15.10
CA THR A 142 -18.17 -17.06 -15.19
C THR A 142 -16.84 -16.32 -15.05
N ILE A 143 -16.77 -15.06 -15.49
CA ILE A 143 -15.62 -14.20 -15.24
C ILE A 143 -15.79 -13.59 -13.85
N ILE A 144 -14.98 -14.03 -12.88
CA ILE A 144 -15.10 -13.59 -11.49
C ILE A 144 -13.76 -13.41 -10.78
N GLY A 145 -13.50 -12.21 -10.29
CA GLY A 145 -12.25 -11.94 -9.58
C GLY A 145 -12.01 -10.46 -9.34
N VAL A 146 -11.22 -10.20 -8.30
CA VAL A 146 -10.78 -8.86 -7.91
C VAL A 146 -9.61 -8.44 -8.79
N PHE A 147 -8.70 -9.39 -9.08
CA PHE A 147 -7.52 -9.14 -9.88
C PHE A 147 -7.77 -9.22 -11.39
N THR A 148 -7.04 -8.41 -12.16
CA THR A 148 -7.15 -8.36 -13.63
C THR A 148 -6.87 -9.71 -14.29
N PHE A 149 -5.86 -10.45 -13.83
CA PHE A 149 -5.50 -11.75 -14.40
C PHE A 149 -6.59 -12.81 -14.20
N GLU A 150 -7.31 -12.78 -13.08
CA GLU A 150 -8.46 -13.66 -12.82
C GLU A 150 -9.56 -13.42 -13.85
N ARG A 151 -9.65 -12.20 -14.38
CA ARG A 151 -10.72 -11.82 -15.29
C ARG A 151 -10.41 -12.07 -16.77
N LEU A 152 -9.21 -12.54 -17.10
CA LEU A 152 -8.81 -12.87 -18.48
C LEU A 152 -9.53 -14.12 -19.01
N GLN A 153 -9.97 -15.01 -18.14
CA GLN A 153 -10.62 -16.27 -18.51
C GLN A 153 -11.80 -16.58 -17.58
N LYS A 154 -12.78 -17.31 -18.10
CA LYS A 154 -13.87 -17.85 -17.28
C LYS A 154 -13.30 -18.83 -16.26
N GLN A 155 -13.74 -18.69 -15.02
CA GLN A 155 -13.35 -19.54 -13.91
C GLN A 155 -14.54 -20.36 -13.43
N ILE A 156 -14.23 -21.49 -12.81
CA ILE A 156 -15.22 -22.36 -12.20
C ILE A 156 -15.69 -21.73 -10.89
N VAL A 157 -17.00 -21.70 -10.68
CA VAL A 157 -17.62 -21.44 -9.37
C VAL A 157 -18.63 -22.54 -9.06
N ASP A 158 -18.66 -22.99 -7.81
CA ASP A 158 -19.64 -23.94 -7.31
C ASP A 158 -20.71 -23.18 -6.52
N VAL A 159 -21.98 -23.34 -6.89
CA VAL A 159 -23.13 -22.68 -6.25
C VAL A 159 -23.97 -23.72 -5.52
N ASP A 160 -24.23 -23.52 -4.23
CA ASP A 160 -25.25 -24.24 -3.47
C ASP A 160 -26.48 -23.36 -3.29
N LEU A 161 -27.68 -23.90 -3.53
CA LEU A 161 -28.94 -23.15 -3.46
C LEU A 161 -29.94 -23.89 -2.60
N LYS A 162 -30.44 -23.26 -1.54
CA LYS A 162 -31.60 -23.73 -0.78
C LYS A 162 -32.77 -22.77 -0.93
N ILE A 163 -33.87 -23.24 -1.51
CA ILE A 163 -35.06 -22.44 -1.83
C ILE A 163 -36.23 -22.96 -1.00
N TRP A 164 -36.80 -22.12 -0.14
CA TRP A 164 -37.99 -22.44 0.66
C TRP A 164 -39.27 -22.01 -0.05
N ILE A 165 -40.30 -22.86 -0.02
CA ILE A 165 -41.58 -22.65 -0.71
C ILE A 165 -42.79 -22.89 0.20
N LYS A 166 -43.86 -22.09 0.04
CA LYS A 166 -45.05 -22.13 0.92
C LYS A 166 -45.88 -23.41 0.86
N LYS A 167 -45.86 -24.13 -0.27
CA LYS A 167 -46.54 -25.39 -0.60
C LYS A 167 -46.24 -25.69 -2.06
N ASP A 168 -46.02 -26.95 -2.46
CA ASP A 168 -45.69 -27.37 -3.84
C ASP A 168 -46.68 -26.76 -4.87
N ASP A 169 -46.37 -25.57 -5.38
CA ASP A 169 -47.16 -24.88 -6.39
C ASP A 169 -46.85 -25.59 -7.71
N PRO A 170 -47.81 -26.28 -8.34
CA PRO A 170 -47.56 -27.08 -9.54
C PRO A 170 -47.10 -26.24 -10.74
N ARG A 171 -47.07 -24.90 -10.63
CA ARG A 171 -46.55 -23.96 -11.63
C ARG A 171 -45.05 -23.67 -11.49
N LEU A 172 -44.42 -23.98 -10.35
CA LEU A 172 -43.00 -23.73 -10.13
C LEU A 172 -42.15 -24.82 -10.80
N ASP A 173 -41.64 -24.53 -12.01
CA ASP A 173 -40.65 -25.38 -12.67
C ASP A 173 -39.26 -25.08 -12.12
N PHE A 174 -38.82 -25.90 -11.17
CA PHE A 174 -37.52 -25.75 -10.54
C PHE A 174 -36.34 -25.84 -11.52
N HIS A 175 -36.42 -26.70 -12.54
CA HIS A 175 -35.34 -26.84 -13.54
C HIS A 175 -35.23 -25.56 -14.38
N LYS A 176 -36.33 -24.83 -14.56
CA LYS A 176 -36.32 -23.51 -15.21
C LYS A 176 -35.63 -22.45 -14.34
N VAL A 177 -35.89 -22.44 -13.02
CA VAL A 177 -35.20 -21.53 -12.07
C VAL A 177 -33.69 -21.74 -12.13
N VAL A 178 -33.23 -23.00 -12.06
CA VAL A 178 -31.80 -23.34 -12.14
C VAL A 178 -31.22 -22.92 -13.49
N ARG A 179 -31.94 -23.14 -14.60
CA ARG A 179 -31.48 -22.74 -15.94
C ARG A 179 -31.32 -21.22 -16.08
N ASP A 180 -32.28 -20.43 -15.62
CA ASP A 180 -32.18 -18.97 -15.69
C ASP A 180 -30.98 -18.45 -14.89
N ILE A 181 -30.70 -19.06 -13.72
CA ILE A 181 -29.51 -18.75 -12.91
C ILE A 181 -28.24 -19.11 -13.67
N VAL A 182 -28.17 -20.31 -14.26
CA VAL A 182 -27.02 -20.75 -15.07
C VAL A 182 -26.77 -19.76 -16.20
N ASP A 183 -27.80 -19.47 -17.00
CA ASP A 183 -27.67 -18.61 -18.18
C ASP A 183 -27.21 -17.20 -17.79
N TYR A 184 -27.80 -16.62 -16.73
CA TYR A 184 -27.41 -15.30 -16.24
C TYR A 184 -25.98 -15.25 -15.70
N VAL A 185 -25.59 -16.23 -14.87
CA VAL A 185 -24.25 -16.25 -14.26
C VAL A 185 -23.16 -16.44 -15.31
N GLU A 186 -23.38 -17.32 -16.29
CA GLU A 186 -22.38 -17.60 -17.34
C GLU A 186 -22.31 -16.51 -18.42
N SER A 187 -23.35 -15.68 -18.56
CA SER A 187 -23.35 -14.50 -19.44
C SER A 187 -22.88 -13.21 -18.75
N SER A 188 -22.70 -13.22 -17.43
CA SER A 188 -22.37 -12.04 -16.63
C SER A 188 -20.93 -12.09 -16.12
N ASN A 189 -20.42 -10.92 -15.74
CA ASN A 189 -19.09 -10.74 -15.16
C ASN A 189 -19.24 -10.18 -13.74
N PHE A 190 -18.52 -10.75 -12.78
CA PHE A 190 -18.61 -10.35 -11.37
C PHE A 190 -17.24 -9.91 -10.83
N LYS A 191 -17.21 -8.85 -10.03
CA LYS A 191 -15.98 -8.48 -9.29
C LYS A 191 -15.84 -9.33 -8.03
N THR A 192 -16.94 -9.54 -7.31
CA THR A 192 -16.94 -10.21 -6.01
C THR A 192 -17.96 -11.35 -5.96
N VAL A 193 -17.73 -12.34 -5.10
CA VAL A 193 -18.66 -13.46 -4.89
C VAL A 193 -19.93 -13.00 -4.17
N GLU A 194 -19.85 -11.95 -3.36
CA GLU A 194 -20.96 -11.26 -2.69
C GLU A 194 -21.95 -10.71 -3.72
N ALA A 195 -21.44 -10.03 -4.75
CA ALA A 195 -22.27 -9.50 -5.82
C ALA A 195 -22.98 -10.64 -6.57
N LEU A 196 -22.27 -11.73 -6.87
CA LEU A 196 -22.85 -12.92 -7.50
C LEU A 196 -23.97 -13.53 -6.64
N VAL A 197 -23.73 -13.74 -5.34
CA VAL A 197 -24.76 -14.23 -4.39
C VAL A 197 -26.00 -13.32 -4.40
N PHE A 198 -25.80 -12.01 -4.29
CA PHE A 198 -26.89 -11.04 -4.27
C PHE A 198 -27.70 -11.06 -5.58
N LYS A 199 -27.03 -11.14 -6.73
CA LYS A 199 -27.69 -11.18 -8.05
C LYS A 199 -28.46 -12.47 -8.29
N ILE A 200 -28.01 -13.61 -7.77
CA ILE A 200 -28.78 -14.87 -7.80
C ILE A 200 -30.12 -14.70 -7.06
N GLY A 201 -30.09 -14.11 -5.87
CA GLY A 201 -31.31 -13.80 -5.12
C GLY A 201 -32.22 -12.83 -5.88
N GLN A 202 -31.64 -11.74 -6.40
CA GLN A 202 -32.37 -10.73 -7.17
C GLN A 202 -33.08 -11.35 -8.38
N LEU A 203 -32.38 -12.14 -9.19
CA LEU A 203 -32.94 -12.82 -10.37
C LEU A 203 -34.09 -13.76 -9.99
N THR A 204 -33.90 -14.52 -8.90
CA THR A 204 -34.90 -15.49 -8.44
C THR A 204 -36.20 -14.79 -8.06
N PHE A 205 -36.14 -13.74 -7.23
CA PHE A 205 -37.35 -13.01 -6.83
C PHE A 205 -37.93 -12.15 -7.96
N GLN A 206 -37.11 -11.64 -8.88
CA GLN A 206 -37.59 -10.88 -10.04
C GLN A 206 -38.45 -11.76 -10.96
N ASN A 207 -37.99 -12.96 -11.31
CA ASN A 207 -38.67 -13.83 -12.28
C ASN A 207 -39.75 -14.73 -11.64
N TYR A 208 -39.64 -15.03 -10.33
CA TYR A 208 -40.47 -16.05 -9.66
C TYR A 208 -41.19 -15.56 -8.40
N SER A 209 -41.27 -14.23 -8.15
CA SER A 209 -41.96 -13.62 -6.99
C SER A 209 -43.39 -14.11 -6.74
N ASN A 210 -44.13 -14.47 -7.81
CA ASN A 210 -45.53 -14.89 -7.73
C ASN A 210 -45.73 -16.41 -7.62
N LEU A 211 -44.65 -17.20 -7.50
CA LEU A 211 -44.67 -18.67 -7.57
C LEU A 211 -44.36 -19.34 -6.22
N GLY A 212 -44.60 -18.63 -5.11
CA GLY A 212 -44.60 -19.21 -3.76
C GLY A 212 -43.23 -19.38 -3.10
N ILE A 213 -42.16 -18.78 -3.65
CA ILE A 213 -40.81 -18.74 -3.04
C ILE A 213 -40.80 -17.75 -1.88
N GLU A 214 -40.42 -18.21 -0.69
CA GLU A 214 -40.37 -17.38 0.53
C GLU A 214 -38.98 -16.80 0.79
N SER A 215 -37.97 -17.65 0.66
CA SER A 215 -36.57 -17.30 0.89
C SER A 215 -35.65 -18.16 0.04
N VAL A 216 -34.46 -17.62 -0.22
CA VAL A 216 -33.37 -18.30 -0.96
C VAL A 216 -32.10 -18.12 -0.16
N ASP A 217 -31.44 -19.21 0.18
CA ASP A 217 -30.06 -19.21 0.69
C ASP A 217 -29.16 -19.64 -0.46
N ALA A 218 -28.35 -18.69 -0.94
CA ALA A 218 -27.40 -18.94 -2.00
C ALA A 218 -25.99 -18.87 -1.42
N ARG A 219 -25.20 -19.92 -1.67
CA ARG A 219 -23.79 -20.00 -1.33
C ARG A 219 -23.00 -20.14 -2.62
N VAL A 220 -22.00 -19.28 -2.79
CA VAL A 220 -21.07 -19.32 -3.92
C VAL A 220 -19.69 -19.63 -3.39
N THR A 221 -19.06 -20.66 -3.93
CA THR A 221 -17.69 -21.08 -3.58
C THR A 221 -16.81 -20.99 -4.81
N LYS A 222 -15.69 -20.29 -4.69
CA LYS A 222 -14.62 -20.27 -5.67
C LYS A 222 -13.60 -21.37 -5.32
N PRO A 223 -13.57 -22.51 -6.05
CA PRO A 223 -12.64 -23.59 -5.78
C PRO A 223 -11.20 -23.15 -6.09
N ASN A 224 -10.24 -23.67 -5.32
CA ASN A 224 -8.80 -23.41 -5.50
C ASN A 224 -8.40 -21.92 -5.49
N ALA A 225 -9.16 -21.06 -4.79
CA ALA A 225 -8.83 -19.64 -4.66
C ALA A 225 -7.42 -19.42 -4.05
N PHE A 226 -6.96 -20.35 -3.19
CA PHE A 226 -5.60 -20.36 -2.64
C PHE A 226 -5.06 -21.79 -2.66
N SER A 227 -3.73 -21.94 -2.76
CA SER A 227 -3.05 -23.24 -2.92
C SER A 227 -3.22 -24.24 -1.76
N HIS A 228 -3.85 -23.83 -0.65
CA HIS A 228 -3.98 -24.62 0.58
C HIS A 228 -5.43 -24.80 1.06
N VAL A 229 -6.46 -24.40 0.28
CA VAL A 229 -7.88 -24.52 0.66
C VAL A 229 -8.71 -25.10 -0.48
N GLU A 230 -9.77 -25.87 -0.16
CA GLU A 230 -10.70 -26.44 -1.17
C GLU A 230 -11.42 -25.32 -1.96
N GLY A 231 -11.75 -24.22 -1.29
CA GLY A 231 -12.33 -23.03 -1.89
C GLY A 231 -12.70 -21.98 -0.85
N VAL A 232 -12.97 -20.76 -1.31
CA VAL A 232 -13.46 -19.64 -0.46
C VAL A 232 -14.79 -19.17 -1.03
N GLY A 233 -15.74 -18.83 -0.15
CA GLY A 233 -17.09 -18.53 -0.57
C GLY A 233 -17.88 -17.69 0.41
N VAL A 234 -19.01 -17.19 -0.08
CA VAL A 234 -19.98 -16.38 0.67
C VAL A 234 -21.35 -17.03 0.57
N SER A 235 -22.13 -16.97 1.65
CA SER A 235 -23.53 -17.38 1.66
C SER A 235 -24.43 -16.27 2.18
N SER A 236 -25.63 -16.13 1.62
CA SER A 236 -26.62 -15.17 2.07
C SER A 236 -28.03 -15.73 2.00
N LEU A 237 -28.77 -15.63 3.11
CA LEU A 237 -30.20 -15.88 3.19
C LEU A 237 -30.96 -14.61 2.80
N MET A 238 -31.70 -14.68 1.70
CA MET A 238 -32.39 -13.56 1.07
C MET A 238 -33.90 -13.79 1.03
N THR A 239 -34.66 -12.71 1.14
CA THR A 239 -36.12 -12.64 1.06
C THR A 239 -36.54 -11.56 0.07
N PRO A 240 -37.80 -11.51 -0.40
CA PRO A 240 -38.26 -10.46 -1.32
C PRO A 240 -38.02 -9.03 -0.81
N LYS A 241 -38.02 -8.84 0.52
CA LYS A 241 -37.81 -7.52 1.15
C LYS A 241 -36.41 -6.95 0.86
N ASN A 242 -35.41 -7.81 0.67
CA ASN A 242 -34.03 -7.41 0.39
C ASN A 242 -33.88 -6.65 -0.95
N PHE A 243 -34.90 -6.67 -1.83
CA PHE A 243 -34.85 -6.12 -3.20
C PHE A 243 -35.86 -5.00 -3.47
N THR A 244 -36.49 -4.44 -2.43
CA THR A 244 -37.58 -3.44 -2.58
C THR A 244 -37.16 -2.11 -3.20
N ASN A 245 -35.89 -1.71 -3.08
CA ASN A 245 -35.34 -0.45 -3.62
C ASN A 245 -34.18 -0.70 -4.59
N VAL A 246 -34.17 -1.84 -5.27
CA VAL A 246 -33.09 -2.23 -6.19
C VAL A 246 -33.64 -2.25 -7.61
N GLU A 247 -32.92 -1.64 -8.56
CA GLU A 247 -33.36 -1.63 -9.95
C GLU A 247 -33.43 -3.05 -10.55
N PRO A 248 -34.46 -3.37 -11.36
CA PRO A 248 -34.57 -4.67 -12.02
C PRO A 248 -33.37 -4.98 -12.92
N LEU A 249 -32.96 -6.25 -12.94
CA LEU A 249 -31.92 -6.73 -13.85
C LEU A 249 -32.38 -6.62 -15.31
N ALA A 250 -31.63 -5.87 -16.11
CA ALA A 250 -31.78 -5.82 -17.56
C ALA A 250 -31.20 -7.09 -18.19
N LEU A 251 -32.07 -8.01 -18.63
CA LEU A 251 -31.70 -9.26 -19.31
C LEU A 251 -31.39 -8.99 -20.79
N ASN A 252 -30.43 -8.10 -21.08
CA ASN A 252 -29.91 -7.92 -22.44
C ASN A 252 -28.71 -8.85 -22.61
N TYR A 253 -28.91 -9.98 -23.29
CA TYR A 253 -27.83 -10.88 -23.69
C TYR A 253 -26.94 -10.16 -24.72
N VAL A 254 -25.90 -9.48 -24.25
CA VAL A 254 -24.90 -8.86 -25.13
C VAL A 254 -24.02 -9.97 -25.67
N ALA A 255 -24.13 -10.24 -26.98
CA ALA A 255 -23.11 -10.99 -27.69
C ALA A 255 -21.79 -10.21 -27.58
N HIS A 256 -20.79 -10.79 -26.90
CA HIS A 256 -19.46 -10.22 -26.87
C HIS A 256 -18.85 -10.32 -28.28
N ASP A 257 -18.94 -9.23 -29.04
CA ASP A 257 -18.00 -9.00 -30.13
C ASP A 257 -16.59 -8.80 -29.55
N LYS A 258 -15.63 -9.32 -30.31
CA LYS A 258 -14.21 -9.38 -29.99
C LYS A 258 -13.55 -7.99 -29.95
N GLU A 259 -12.41 -7.95 -29.25
CA GLU A 259 -11.34 -6.93 -29.33
C GLU A 259 -11.55 -5.63 -28.54
N ASP A 260 -11.52 -5.74 -27.21
CA ASP A 260 -10.54 -5.08 -26.33
C ASP A 260 -10.96 -5.30 -24.87
N PHE A 261 -10.06 -5.83 -24.04
CA PHE A 261 -10.36 -6.13 -22.64
C PHE A 261 -10.34 -4.84 -21.80
N ASN A 262 -11.42 -4.08 -21.85
CA ASN A 262 -11.67 -2.98 -20.92
C ASN A 262 -12.39 -3.53 -19.68
N LEU A 263 -11.75 -3.38 -18.51
CA LEU A 263 -12.34 -3.74 -17.20
C LEU A 263 -13.70 -3.04 -17.04
N PRO A 264 -14.86 -3.72 -16.92
CA PRO A 264 -16.08 -3.01 -16.55
C PRO A 264 -15.94 -2.60 -15.08
N VAL A 265 -15.56 -1.34 -14.87
CA VAL A 265 -15.81 -0.60 -13.64
C VAL A 265 -17.09 0.15 -13.97
N GLU A 266 -18.23 -0.25 -13.39
CA GLU A 266 -19.39 0.64 -13.36
C GLU A 266 -18.88 1.95 -12.75
N SER A 267 -18.94 3.04 -13.53
CA SER A 267 -18.71 4.37 -12.98
C SER A 267 -19.64 4.55 -11.79
N GLU A 268 -19.12 4.97 -10.64
CA GLU A 268 -19.99 5.39 -9.54
C GLU A 268 -20.78 6.62 -10.00
N GLU A 269 -21.96 6.39 -10.59
CA GLU A 269 -22.89 7.45 -10.96
C GLU A 269 -23.37 8.13 -9.66
N GLY A 270 -23.15 9.44 -9.55
CA GLY A 270 -23.63 10.25 -8.42
C GLY A 270 -22.58 10.71 -7.40
N TYR A 271 -21.27 10.53 -7.66
CA TYR A 271 -20.25 11.10 -6.77
C TYR A 271 -20.29 12.63 -6.77
N ASN A 272 -20.59 13.22 -5.61
CA ASN A 272 -20.60 14.67 -5.44
C ASN A 272 -19.17 15.16 -5.17
N TYR A 273 -18.51 15.70 -6.19
CA TYR A 273 -17.16 16.28 -6.08
C TYR A 273 -17.16 17.68 -5.44
N LYS A 274 -17.96 17.86 -4.37
CA LYS A 274 -17.95 19.07 -3.56
C LYS A 274 -17.11 18.85 -2.31
N GLY A 275 -16.27 19.83 -1.99
CA GLY A 275 -15.38 19.80 -0.85
C GLY A 275 -13.92 19.57 -1.23
N ARG A 276 -13.12 19.24 -0.23
CA ARG A 276 -11.68 18.99 -0.37
C ARG A 276 -11.45 17.58 -0.90
N HIS A 277 -10.61 17.47 -1.92
CA HIS A 277 -10.18 16.22 -2.54
C HIS A 277 -8.65 16.11 -2.53
N VAL A 278 -8.14 14.88 -2.60
CA VAL A 278 -6.71 14.56 -2.67
C VAL A 278 -6.43 13.70 -3.89
N ALA A 279 -5.37 14.03 -4.62
CA ALA A 279 -4.89 13.21 -5.73
C ALA A 279 -3.37 13.00 -5.65
N TYR A 280 -2.92 11.91 -6.25
CA TYR A 280 -1.51 11.58 -6.41
C TYR A 280 -1.16 11.67 -7.89
N ILE A 281 -0.25 12.57 -8.23
CA ILE A 281 0.13 12.86 -9.62
C ILE A 281 1.55 12.38 -9.84
N ALA A 282 1.76 11.48 -10.81
CA ALA A 282 3.09 11.16 -11.31
C ALA A 282 3.60 12.29 -12.19
N ILE A 283 4.86 12.65 -12.01
CA ILE A 283 5.56 13.70 -12.74
C ILE A 283 6.75 13.05 -13.44
N GLY A 284 6.81 13.15 -14.76
CA GLY A 284 7.89 12.61 -15.58
C GLY A 284 8.47 13.65 -16.54
N SER A 285 9.80 13.73 -16.67
CA SER A 285 10.45 14.58 -17.68
C SER A 285 11.81 14.02 -18.10
N ASN A 286 12.18 14.13 -19.38
CA ASN A 286 13.52 13.77 -19.87
C ASN A 286 14.22 14.86 -20.71
N ILE A 287 13.62 16.04 -20.82
CA ILE A 287 14.21 17.23 -21.47
C ILE A 287 14.13 18.37 -20.46
N ASN A 288 15.24 19.10 -20.22
CA ASN A 288 15.32 20.20 -19.24
C ASN A 288 14.59 19.88 -17.92
N GLN A 289 14.93 18.72 -17.36
CA GLN A 289 14.04 17.99 -16.44
C GLN A 289 13.62 18.82 -15.23
N MET A 290 14.59 19.37 -14.49
CA MET A 290 14.31 20.13 -13.28
C MET A 290 13.55 21.43 -13.55
N GLU A 291 13.87 22.12 -14.66
CA GLU A 291 13.21 23.37 -15.04
C GLU A 291 11.72 23.12 -15.36
N ASN A 292 11.44 22.10 -16.16
CA ASN A 292 10.08 21.74 -16.55
C ASN A 292 9.25 21.25 -15.36
N ILE A 293 9.83 20.43 -14.49
CA ILE A 293 9.17 19.97 -13.25
C ILE A 293 8.83 21.15 -12.34
N THR A 294 9.77 22.08 -12.15
CA THR A 294 9.56 23.25 -11.27
C THR A 294 8.43 24.13 -11.81
N LYS A 295 8.47 24.44 -13.11
CA LYS A 295 7.40 25.20 -13.78
C LYS A 295 6.05 24.49 -13.71
N ALA A 296 6.01 23.18 -13.86
CA ALA A 296 4.77 22.41 -13.76
C ALA A 296 4.13 22.56 -12.37
N LEU A 297 4.93 22.44 -11.30
CA LEU A 297 4.46 22.60 -9.92
C LEU A 297 3.98 24.03 -9.63
N GLU A 298 4.68 25.05 -10.12
CA GLU A 298 4.24 26.45 -10.02
C GLU A 298 2.91 26.68 -10.74
N LYS A 299 2.71 26.08 -11.91
CA LYS A 299 1.47 26.20 -12.67
C LYS A 299 0.30 25.53 -11.96
N LEU A 300 0.49 24.37 -11.32
CA LEU A 300 -0.55 23.72 -10.52
C LEU A 300 -1.12 24.66 -9.45
N GLN A 301 -0.25 25.38 -8.73
CA GLN A 301 -0.67 26.37 -7.72
C GLN A 301 -1.55 27.47 -8.32
N GLY A 302 -1.26 27.91 -9.55
CA GLY A 302 -2.07 28.88 -10.28
C GLY A 302 -3.52 28.43 -10.56
N TYR A 303 -3.78 27.13 -10.59
CA TYR A 303 -5.13 26.54 -10.72
C TYR A 303 -5.81 26.25 -9.37
N GLY A 304 -5.25 26.72 -8.25
CA GLY A 304 -5.77 26.43 -6.91
C GLY A 304 -5.48 25.00 -6.44
N ILE A 305 -4.54 24.30 -7.08
CA ILE A 305 -4.06 22.99 -6.68
C ILE A 305 -2.88 23.18 -5.73
N ILE A 306 -3.07 22.77 -4.47
CA ILE A 306 -2.08 22.91 -3.40
C ILE A 306 -1.21 21.66 -3.37
N LEU A 307 0.11 21.85 -3.44
CA LEU A 307 1.07 20.78 -3.23
C LEU A 307 1.20 20.50 -1.72
N GLU A 308 0.82 19.31 -1.28
CA GLU A 308 0.95 18.91 0.13
C GLU A 308 2.33 18.35 0.45
N SER A 309 2.83 17.48 -0.43
CA SER A 309 4.15 16.86 -0.31
C SER A 309 4.57 16.24 -1.64
N THR A 310 5.85 15.90 -1.74
CA THR A 310 6.43 15.17 -2.87
C THR A 310 7.12 13.92 -2.38
N SER A 311 7.27 12.93 -3.25
CA SER A 311 8.28 11.89 -3.09
C SER A 311 9.69 12.46 -3.25
N SER A 312 10.69 11.60 -3.10
CA SER A 312 12.03 11.78 -3.64
C SER A 312 11.98 11.91 -5.15
N MET A 313 12.99 12.56 -5.73
CA MET A 313 13.19 12.63 -7.18
C MET A 313 14.03 11.44 -7.60
N TYR A 314 13.62 10.74 -8.65
CA TYR A 314 14.29 9.54 -9.13
C TYR A 314 14.70 9.67 -10.60
N ILE A 315 15.93 9.27 -10.90
CA ILE A 315 16.41 9.06 -12.26
C ILE A 315 16.15 7.60 -12.63
N SER A 316 15.47 7.37 -13.74
CA SER A 316 15.25 6.04 -14.32
C SER A 316 15.79 5.96 -15.74
N LYS A 317 16.23 4.77 -16.15
CA LYS A 317 16.46 4.49 -17.57
C LYS A 317 15.13 4.50 -18.33
N PRO A 318 15.11 4.92 -19.62
CA PRO A 318 13.92 4.86 -20.45
C PRO A 318 13.31 3.45 -20.49
N MET A 319 11.99 3.38 -20.45
CA MET A 319 11.20 2.15 -20.67
C MET A 319 10.68 2.15 -22.11
N TYR A 320 10.62 0.99 -22.77
CA TYR A 320 10.15 0.78 -24.15
C TYR A 320 11.04 1.35 -25.28
N HIS A 321 11.58 2.58 -25.16
CA HIS A 321 12.47 3.20 -26.16
C HIS A 321 13.85 3.51 -25.58
N LEU A 322 14.82 2.65 -25.86
CA LEU A 322 16.09 2.57 -25.13
C LEU A 322 17.16 3.61 -25.54
N ASP A 323 16.91 4.41 -26.59
CA ASP A 323 17.81 5.41 -27.17
C ASP A 323 17.34 6.85 -26.86
N GLN A 324 17.19 7.17 -25.57
CA GLN A 324 16.73 8.49 -25.10
C GLN A 324 17.45 8.91 -23.79
N PRO A 325 17.43 10.22 -23.43
CA PRO A 325 17.93 10.67 -22.13
C PRO A 325 17.16 10.05 -20.96
N ASP A 326 17.84 9.92 -19.82
CA ASP A 326 17.25 9.40 -18.59
C ASP A 326 16.06 10.26 -18.12
N PHE A 327 15.04 9.61 -17.56
CA PHE A 327 13.82 10.24 -17.07
C PHE A 327 13.96 10.62 -15.59
N PHE A 328 13.43 11.79 -15.25
CA PHE A 328 13.24 12.26 -13.88
C PHE A 328 11.80 12.02 -13.50
N ASN A 329 11.59 11.26 -12.43
CA ASN A 329 10.29 10.82 -11.97
C ASN A 329 10.09 11.20 -10.50
N ALA A 330 8.90 11.69 -10.17
CA ALA A 330 8.46 11.90 -8.80
C ALA A 330 6.93 11.75 -8.72
N VAL A 331 6.39 11.63 -7.51
CA VAL A 331 4.96 11.70 -7.25
C VAL A 331 4.69 12.91 -6.37
N ALA A 332 3.67 13.69 -6.72
CA ALA A 332 3.17 14.79 -5.93
C ALA A 332 1.82 14.42 -5.32
N LYS A 333 1.70 14.57 -4.00
CA LYS A 333 0.41 14.55 -3.31
C LYS A 333 -0.15 15.97 -3.34
N VAL A 334 -1.31 16.13 -3.96
CA VAL A 334 -1.96 17.43 -4.12
C VAL A 334 -3.35 17.42 -3.51
N SER A 335 -3.81 18.59 -3.06
CA SER A 335 -5.19 18.81 -2.67
C SER A 335 -5.79 20.06 -3.30
N PHE A 336 -7.10 20.03 -3.48
CA PHE A 336 -7.86 21.08 -4.13
C PHE A 336 -9.33 20.99 -3.71
N ILE A 337 -10.14 21.96 -4.11
CA ILE A 337 -11.56 22.06 -3.75
C ILE A 337 -12.40 22.05 -5.02
N ASP A 338 -13.50 21.29 -4.99
CA ASP A 338 -14.55 21.31 -6.01
C ASP A 338 -14.06 21.02 -7.45
N HIS A 339 -13.11 20.10 -7.62
CA HIS A 339 -12.71 19.60 -8.95
C HIS A 339 -13.09 18.14 -9.08
N SER A 340 -13.63 17.74 -10.23
CA SER A 340 -13.79 16.32 -10.57
C SER A 340 -12.49 15.75 -11.13
N PRO A 341 -12.31 14.42 -11.16
CA PRO A 341 -11.15 13.78 -11.78
C PRO A 341 -10.94 14.19 -13.25
N HIS A 342 -12.04 14.35 -14.02
CA HIS A 342 -11.98 14.83 -15.40
C HIS A 342 -11.56 16.31 -15.50
N LYS A 343 -11.98 17.13 -14.53
CA LYS A 343 -11.53 18.54 -14.47
C LYS A 343 -10.05 18.62 -14.14
N LEU A 344 -9.56 17.80 -13.21
CA LEU A 344 -8.13 17.69 -12.93
C LEU A 344 -7.35 17.26 -14.18
N LEU A 345 -7.80 16.23 -14.89
CA LEU A 345 -7.17 15.77 -16.14
C LEU A 345 -7.08 16.89 -17.19
N GLN A 346 -8.14 17.71 -17.33
CA GLN A 346 -8.15 18.86 -18.22
C GLN A 346 -7.05 19.87 -17.85
N ILE A 347 -6.92 20.20 -16.57
CA ILE A 347 -5.91 21.14 -16.06
C ILE A 347 -4.50 20.58 -16.32
N LEU A 348 -4.25 19.30 -16.05
CA LEU A 348 -2.95 18.68 -16.29
C LEU A 348 -2.56 18.75 -17.77
N LYS A 349 -3.49 18.39 -18.68
CA LYS A 349 -3.26 18.52 -20.13
C LYS A 349 -3.00 19.98 -20.54
N GLU A 350 -3.71 20.94 -19.97
CA GLU A 350 -3.46 22.37 -20.24
C GLU A 350 -2.03 22.79 -19.86
N ILE A 351 -1.53 22.32 -18.72
CA ILE A 351 -0.15 22.57 -18.29
C ILE A 351 0.87 21.95 -19.27
N GLU A 352 0.64 20.69 -19.68
CA GLU A 352 1.54 20.00 -20.61
C GLU A 352 1.61 20.67 -22.00
N TYR A 353 0.45 20.92 -22.61
CA TYR A 353 0.38 21.34 -24.02
C TYR A 353 0.47 22.86 -24.18
N ALA A 354 -0.23 23.63 -23.35
CA ALA A 354 -0.33 25.08 -23.53
C ALA A 354 0.82 25.85 -22.86
N HIS A 355 1.37 25.34 -21.76
CA HIS A 355 2.40 26.05 -20.99
C HIS A 355 3.81 25.50 -21.18
N LEU A 356 3.95 24.19 -21.35
CA LEU A 356 5.25 23.51 -21.48
C LEU A 356 5.50 22.92 -22.87
N ALA A 357 4.64 23.29 -23.84
CA ALA A 357 4.77 23.01 -25.27
C ALA A 357 5.12 21.56 -25.59
N ARG A 358 4.43 20.61 -24.97
CA ARG A 358 4.59 19.18 -25.26
C ARG A 358 4.26 18.89 -26.74
N VAL A 359 5.26 18.45 -27.52
CA VAL A 359 5.07 17.96 -28.90
C VAL A 359 5.01 16.43 -28.86
N LYS A 360 3.87 15.84 -29.23
CA LYS A 360 3.68 14.38 -29.23
C LYS A 360 4.04 13.82 -30.61
N GLU A 361 5.35 13.64 -30.88
CA GLU A 361 5.81 13.08 -32.16
C GLU A 361 5.74 11.54 -32.20
N ILE A 362 6.01 10.87 -31.07
CA ILE A 362 6.04 9.39 -30.95
C ILE A 362 5.43 8.96 -29.60
N GLU A 363 4.64 7.88 -29.59
CA GLU A 363 4.14 7.27 -28.36
C GLU A 363 5.32 6.71 -27.52
N ASN A 364 5.37 7.09 -26.24
CA ASN A 364 6.51 6.85 -25.32
C ASN A 364 7.87 7.45 -25.77
N GLY A 365 7.86 8.44 -26.67
CA GLY A 365 9.05 9.22 -27.05
C GLY A 365 9.54 10.23 -25.99
N PRO A 366 10.55 11.07 -26.28
CA PRO A 366 11.02 12.14 -25.40
C PRO A 366 9.93 13.18 -25.12
N ARG A 367 9.86 13.70 -23.89
CA ARG A 367 8.80 14.61 -23.43
C ARG A 367 9.38 15.70 -22.52
N THR A 368 8.89 16.93 -22.72
CA THR A 368 9.18 18.06 -21.82
C THR A 368 8.61 17.82 -20.42
N ILE A 369 7.38 17.30 -20.32
CA ILE A 369 6.72 16.92 -19.08
C ILE A 369 5.59 15.91 -19.35
N ASP A 370 5.30 15.03 -18.40
CA ASP A 370 4.17 14.10 -18.35
C ASP A 370 3.58 14.15 -16.93
N LEU A 371 2.26 14.39 -16.84
CA LEU A 371 1.52 14.53 -15.59
C LEU A 371 0.33 13.56 -15.58
N ASP A 372 0.48 12.43 -14.89
CA ASP A 372 -0.55 11.38 -14.84
C ASP A 372 -1.22 11.30 -13.47
N ILE A 373 -2.56 11.22 -13.45
CA ILE A 373 -3.32 10.97 -12.21
C ILE A 373 -3.18 9.49 -11.85
N LEU A 374 -2.49 9.19 -10.76
CA LEU A 374 -2.33 7.82 -10.25
C LEU A 374 -3.53 7.38 -9.42
N LEU A 375 -3.88 8.19 -8.43
CA LEU A 375 -4.95 7.95 -7.47
C LEU A 375 -5.72 9.25 -7.24
N TYR A 376 -7.02 9.12 -6.96
CA TYR A 376 -7.91 10.22 -6.64
C TYR A 376 -8.87 9.75 -5.54
N ASP A 377 -8.74 10.30 -4.34
CA ASP A 377 -9.42 9.83 -3.13
C ASP A 377 -9.45 8.27 -3.09
N ASN A 378 -10.64 7.68 -3.01
CA ASN A 378 -10.88 6.23 -3.15
C ASN A 378 -11.70 5.89 -4.41
N VAL A 379 -11.76 6.81 -5.38
CA VAL A 379 -12.64 6.69 -6.54
C VAL A 379 -12.05 5.73 -7.58
N GLN A 380 -12.90 4.91 -8.18
CA GLN A 380 -12.56 4.09 -9.35
C GLN A 380 -13.27 4.62 -10.59
N ILE A 381 -12.50 4.94 -11.63
CA ILE A 381 -13.01 5.44 -12.92
C ILE A 381 -12.44 4.57 -14.02
N ASN A 382 -13.31 4.15 -14.95
CA ASN A 382 -12.88 3.59 -16.22
C ASN A 382 -13.74 4.16 -17.36
N THR A 383 -13.37 5.35 -17.84
CA THR A 383 -13.97 5.97 -19.03
C THR A 383 -13.00 5.87 -20.21
N ALA A 384 -13.47 6.20 -21.42
CA ALA A 384 -12.64 6.18 -22.62
C ALA A 384 -11.42 7.12 -22.54
N ASP A 385 -11.48 8.15 -21.71
CA ASP A 385 -10.48 9.22 -21.59
C ASP A 385 -9.72 9.24 -20.26
N LEU A 386 -10.18 8.53 -19.23
CA LEU A 386 -9.57 8.52 -17.90
C LEU A 386 -9.74 7.16 -17.19
N ILE A 387 -8.64 6.65 -16.62
CA ILE A 387 -8.63 5.42 -15.81
C ILE A 387 -7.97 5.72 -14.46
N ILE A 388 -8.70 5.50 -13.37
CA ILE A 388 -8.21 5.65 -11.99
C ILE A 388 -8.62 4.40 -11.18
N PRO A 389 -7.71 3.76 -10.43
CA PRO A 389 -6.25 3.97 -10.40
C PRO A 389 -5.59 3.82 -11.79
N HIS A 390 -4.45 4.47 -12.00
CA HIS A 390 -3.78 4.47 -13.30
C HIS A 390 -3.41 3.04 -13.75
N LYS A 391 -3.88 2.64 -14.94
CA LYS A 391 -3.79 1.26 -15.45
C LYS A 391 -2.40 0.59 -15.41
N LEU A 392 -1.33 1.35 -15.64
CA LEU A 392 0.04 0.83 -15.73
C LEU A 392 0.87 1.10 -14.45
N MET A 393 0.25 1.60 -13.37
CA MET A 393 1.04 1.99 -12.19
C MET A 393 1.74 0.79 -11.55
N LEU A 394 1.08 -0.38 -11.49
CA LEU A 394 1.60 -1.58 -10.82
C LEU A 394 2.77 -2.26 -11.54
N GLU A 395 3.06 -1.87 -12.78
CA GLU A 395 4.12 -2.45 -13.61
C GLU A 395 5.41 -1.60 -13.58
N ARG A 396 5.38 -0.42 -12.95
CA ARG A 396 6.42 0.61 -13.09
C ARG A 396 7.06 0.94 -11.76
N THR A 397 8.33 0.55 -11.58
CA THR A 397 9.11 0.88 -10.37
C THR A 397 9.22 2.39 -10.15
N PHE A 398 9.46 3.16 -11.23
CA PHE A 398 9.54 4.62 -11.19
C PHE A 398 8.21 5.33 -10.86
N VAL A 399 7.10 4.59 -10.77
CA VAL A 399 5.80 5.07 -10.27
C VAL A 399 5.56 4.56 -8.86
N LEU A 400 5.65 3.25 -8.64
CA LEU A 400 5.34 2.65 -7.33
C LEU A 400 6.32 3.02 -6.24
N GLN A 401 7.62 3.08 -6.53
CA GLN A 401 8.62 3.43 -5.52
C GLN A 401 8.38 4.83 -4.94
N PRO A 402 8.28 5.91 -5.75
CA PRO A 402 7.94 7.24 -5.22
C PRO A 402 6.52 7.31 -4.63
N LEU A 403 5.55 6.57 -5.15
CA LEU A 403 4.20 6.56 -4.60
C LEU A 403 4.14 5.96 -3.19
N CYS A 404 4.83 4.84 -2.95
CA CYS A 404 4.90 4.18 -1.64
C CYS A 404 5.59 5.05 -0.56
N GLU A 405 6.35 6.08 -0.95
CA GLU A 405 6.85 7.06 0.02
C GLU A 405 5.75 7.98 0.59
N LEU A 406 4.59 8.04 -0.07
CA LEU A 406 3.46 8.93 0.22
C LEU A 406 2.19 8.19 0.63
N LEU A 407 2.21 6.86 0.60
CA LEU A 407 1.11 5.99 1.03
C LEU A 407 1.56 5.16 2.22
N PRO A 408 0.69 4.96 3.24
CA PRO A 408 1.06 4.10 4.34
C PRO A 408 1.14 2.62 3.91
N PRO A 409 1.88 1.78 4.66
CA PRO A 409 2.13 0.40 4.26
C PRO A 409 0.89 -0.49 4.16
N ASP A 410 -0.15 -0.18 4.93
CA ASP A 410 -1.44 -0.86 4.95
C ASP A 410 -2.43 -0.33 3.91
N GLN A 411 -2.07 0.71 3.15
CA GLN A 411 -2.91 1.22 2.07
C GLN A 411 -3.00 0.19 0.94
N THR A 412 -4.22 -0.27 0.67
CA THR A 412 -4.49 -1.24 -0.39
C THR A 412 -4.83 -0.56 -1.72
N HIS A 413 -4.43 -1.22 -2.81
CA HIS A 413 -4.81 -0.80 -4.16
C HIS A 413 -6.30 -1.08 -4.41
N PRO A 414 -7.11 -0.09 -4.86
CA PRO A 414 -8.56 -0.23 -4.97
C PRO A 414 -9.07 -1.38 -5.84
N ILE A 415 -8.28 -1.81 -6.83
CA ILE A 415 -8.66 -2.90 -7.74
C ILE A 415 -8.10 -4.23 -7.26
N SER A 416 -6.86 -4.30 -6.78
CA SER A 416 -6.24 -5.59 -6.44
C SER A 416 -6.48 -5.99 -4.98
N ALA A 417 -6.91 -5.06 -4.13
CA ALA A 417 -7.06 -5.24 -2.68
C ALA A 417 -5.78 -5.70 -1.94
N GLU A 418 -4.62 -5.58 -2.57
CA GLU A 418 -3.31 -5.84 -1.96
C GLU A 418 -2.63 -4.51 -1.61
N PRO A 419 -1.80 -4.45 -0.55
CA PRO A 419 -1.00 -3.28 -0.22
C PRO A 419 -0.14 -2.79 -1.39
N PHE A 420 -0.03 -1.47 -1.59
CA PHE A 420 0.87 -0.91 -2.60
C PHE A 420 2.34 -1.31 -2.37
N HIS A 421 2.72 -1.47 -1.10
CA HIS A 421 4.06 -1.89 -0.71
C HIS A 421 4.38 -3.33 -1.14
N ASP A 422 3.39 -4.22 -1.16
CA ASP A 422 3.56 -5.61 -1.61
C ASP A 422 3.79 -5.65 -3.12
N HIS A 423 3.07 -4.84 -3.91
CA HIS A 423 3.33 -4.69 -5.34
C HIS A 423 4.73 -4.16 -5.62
N LEU A 424 5.17 -3.15 -4.85
CA LEU A 424 6.53 -2.62 -4.97
C LEU A 424 7.56 -3.70 -4.65
N GLN A 425 7.36 -4.48 -3.58
CA GLN A 425 8.24 -5.58 -3.22
C GLN A 425 8.37 -6.61 -4.36
N GLN A 426 7.24 -7.00 -4.96
CA GLN A 426 7.21 -7.93 -6.08
C GLN A 426 8.02 -7.38 -7.27
N LEU A 427 7.84 -6.10 -7.61
CA LEU A 427 8.62 -5.46 -8.67
C LEU A 427 10.12 -5.36 -8.37
N LEU A 428 10.50 -5.09 -7.12
CA LEU A 428 11.91 -4.99 -6.73
C LEU A 428 12.62 -6.35 -6.67
N THR A 429 11.86 -7.43 -6.45
CA THR A 429 12.40 -8.80 -6.37
C THR A 429 12.50 -9.45 -7.75
N ASN A 430 11.57 -9.14 -8.64
CA ASN A 430 11.55 -9.68 -10.00
C ASN A 430 12.50 -8.89 -10.91
N LYS A 431 13.26 -9.60 -11.76
CA LYS A 431 14.01 -8.94 -12.82
C LYS A 431 13.05 -8.47 -13.92
N PRO A 432 13.16 -7.22 -14.41
CA PRO A 432 12.42 -6.81 -15.59
C PRO A 432 12.84 -7.68 -16.79
N GLU A 433 11.94 -7.89 -17.74
CA GLU A 433 12.29 -8.55 -19.00
C GLU A 433 13.22 -7.62 -19.82
N ASP A 434 14.36 -8.14 -20.29
CA ASP A 434 15.44 -7.36 -20.91
C ASP A 434 14.99 -6.51 -22.13
N HIS A 435 13.90 -6.91 -22.80
CA HIS A 435 13.35 -6.21 -23.97
C HIS A 435 12.36 -5.08 -23.60
N VAL A 436 11.96 -4.97 -22.33
CA VAL A 436 11.04 -3.94 -21.83
C VAL A 436 11.79 -2.80 -21.16
N GLN A 437 12.80 -3.12 -20.35
CA GLN A 437 13.64 -2.14 -19.65
C GLN A 437 15.04 -2.70 -19.40
N LYS A 438 16.08 -1.91 -19.71
CA LYS A 438 17.49 -2.29 -19.47
C LYS A 438 17.82 -2.49 -17.99
N ASP A 439 17.25 -1.65 -17.13
CA ASP A 439 17.44 -1.67 -15.69
C ASP A 439 16.25 -0.98 -15.00
N SER A 440 15.65 -1.65 -14.01
CA SER A 440 14.56 -1.10 -13.19
C SER A 440 15.06 -0.30 -11.98
N SER A 441 16.39 -0.26 -11.77
CA SER A 441 17.02 0.49 -10.69
C SER A 441 16.79 2.00 -10.84
N LEU A 442 16.56 2.65 -9.71
CA LEU A 442 16.34 4.09 -9.62
C LEU A 442 17.47 4.73 -8.82
N LEU A 443 17.95 5.87 -9.30
CA LEU A 443 18.86 6.70 -8.54
C LEU A 443 18.09 7.88 -7.96
N GLN A 444 18.05 8.01 -6.64
CA GLN A 444 17.62 9.25 -6.00
C GLN A 444 18.49 10.40 -6.52
N PHE A 445 17.88 11.53 -6.87
CA PHE A 445 18.56 12.75 -7.27
C PHE A 445 18.22 13.89 -6.31
N ILE A 446 19.24 14.58 -5.78
CA ILE A 446 19.05 15.77 -4.96
C ILE A 446 19.48 16.99 -5.79
N PRO A 447 18.54 17.85 -6.23
CA PRO A 447 18.85 18.97 -7.13
C PRO A 447 19.70 20.04 -6.43
N VAL A 448 20.71 20.52 -7.15
CA VAL A 448 21.52 21.70 -6.77
C VAL A 448 21.31 22.76 -7.85
N PRO A 449 20.53 23.83 -7.59
CA PRO A 449 20.08 24.78 -8.62
C PRO A 449 21.19 25.39 -9.49
N ARG A 450 22.38 25.61 -8.91
CA ARG A 450 23.53 26.19 -9.62
C ARG A 450 24.16 25.23 -10.63
N ILE A 451 24.09 23.93 -10.40
CA ILE A 451 24.84 22.91 -11.15
C ILE A 451 23.91 22.25 -12.16
N SER A 452 24.43 22.02 -13.37
CA SER A 452 23.71 21.27 -14.39
C SER A 452 23.40 19.85 -13.91
N THR A 453 22.34 19.25 -14.44
CA THR A 453 21.95 17.89 -14.08
C THR A 453 23.14 16.93 -14.17
N ASP A 454 23.87 16.94 -15.30
CA ASP A 454 24.99 16.03 -15.59
C ASP A 454 26.20 16.18 -14.67
N GLU A 455 26.51 17.39 -14.22
CA GLU A 455 27.61 17.64 -13.29
C GLU A 455 27.24 17.37 -11.83
N ASN A 456 25.95 17.24 -11.50
CA ASN A 456 25.51 17.03 -10.13
C ASN A 456 25.78 15.59 -9.64
N VAL A 457 26.67 15.50 -8.66
CA VAL A 457 27.13 14.25 -8.03
C VAL A 457 26.17 13.67 -6.99
N MET A 458 25.12 14.41 -6.58
CA MET A 458 24.18 13.94 -5.56
C MET A 458 23.15 12.95 -6.12
N ARG A 459 23.63 11.75 -6.44
CA ARG A 459 22.85 10.66 -7.04
C ARG A 459 23.09 9.36 -6.28
N PHE A 460 22.03 8.76 -5.73
CA PHE A 460 22.17 7.65 -4.80
C PHE A 460 21.17 6.51 -5.09
N ASP A 461 21.69 5.29 -5.25
CA ASP A 461 20.87 4.08 -5.26
C ASP A 461 20.44 3.76 -3.83
N GLN A 462 19.21 4.15 -3.49
CA GLN A 462 18.64 3.95 -2.14
C GLN A 462 18.07 2.56 -1.90
N ILE A 463 18.13 1.66 -2.90
CA ILE A 463 17.56 0.31 -2.83
C ILE A 463 18.66 -0.74 -2.77
N ASN A 464 19.70 -0.61 -3.60
CA ASN A 464 20.85 -1.52 -3.61
C ASN A 464 22.11 -0.93 -2.96
N TYR A 465 22.10 0.37 -2.64
CA TYR A 465 23.20 1.05 -1.94
C TYR A 465 24.53 0.98 -2.69
N LYS A 466 24.49 1.03 -4.03
CA LYS A 466 25.65 0.92 -4.94
C LYS A 466 26.19 2.27 -5.43
N SER A 467 25.95 3.35 -4.68
CA SER A 467 26.46 4.68 -5.01
C SER A 467 27.62 5.10 -4.12
N PRO A 468 28.62 5.83 -4.67
CA PRO A 468 29.77 6.28 -3.89
C PRO A 468 29.35 7.15 -2.70
N THR A 469 30.04 7.02 -1.58
CA THR A 469 29.86 7.90 -0.43
C THR A 469 30.51 9.25 -0.68
N LEU A 470 29.78 10.34 -0.45
CA LEU A 470 30.32 11.70 -0.60
C LEU A 470 31.02 12.17 0.68
N CYS A 471 32.21 12.76 0.50
CA CYS A 471 33.01 13.33 1.58
C CYS A 471 32.73 14.82 1.72
N MET A 472 32.24 15.22 2.89
CA MET A 472 32.02 16.61 3.27
C MET A 472 33.14 17.07 4.23
N GLY A 473 34.01 17.95 3.74
CA GLY A 473 35.12 18.53 4.50
C GLY A 473 34.67 19.72 5.35
N ILE A 474 34.99 19.69 6.64
CA ILE A 474 34.63 20.75 7.59
C ILE A 474 35.63 21.91 7.50
N LEU A 475 35.14 23.14 7.37
CA LEU A 475 35.93 24.37 7.44
C LEU A 475 35.30 25.35 8.45
N ASN A 476 35.82 25.37 9.67
CA ASN A 476 35.29 26.21 10.75
C ASN A 476 35.92 27.61 10.73
N MET A 477 35.09 28.65 10.75
CA MET A 477 35.45 30.08 10.75
C MET A 477 35.28 30.73 12.14
N THR A 478 35.41 29.94 13.21
CA THR A 478 35.21 30.39 14.60
C THR A 478 36.54 30.55 15.33
N PRO A 479 36.70 31.57 16.22
CA PRO A 479 37.89 31.71 17.05
C PRO A 479 38.09 30.51 18.00
N ASP A 480 37.00 29.91 18.49
CA ASP A 480 37.02 28.91 19.58
C ASP A 480 37.12 27.44 19.12
N SER A 481 37.67 27.11 17.95
CA SER A 481 37.61 25.73 17.45
C SER A 481 38.70 24.80 18.04
N PHE A 482 38.41 23.98 19.07
CA PHE A 482 39.22 22.93 19.75
C PHE A 482 40.07 21.96 18.89
N SER A 483 39.97 21.98 17.56
CA SER A 483 40.79 21.12 16.70
C SER A 483 41.59 21.91 15.65
N ASP A 484 41.31 23.21 15.52
CA ASP A 484 42.05 24.26 14.82
C ASP A 484 42.02 25.54 15.66
N ALA A 485 42.43 25.47 16.94
CA ALA A 485 42.23 26.54 17.91
C ALA A 485 42.77 27.87 17.35
N GLY A 486 41.88 28.83 17.07
CA GLY A 486 42.21 30.16 16.54
C GLY A 486 42.98 30.21 15.21
N LYS A 487 43.22 29.07 14.53
CA LYS A 487 44.24 28.99 13.47
C LYS A 487 43.93 29.90 12.27
N TYR A 488 42.64 30.05 11.94
CA TYR A 488 42.17 30.82 10.78
C TYR A 488 41.49 32.15 11.12
N TYR A 489 41.11 32.39 12.38
CA TYR A 489 40.47 33.66 12.75
C TYR A 489 41.43 34.86 12.61
N SER A 490 42.74 34.60 12.70
CA SER A 490 43.81 35.58 12.47
C SER A 490 44.48 35.43 11.10
N SER A 491 44.04 34.47 10.28
CA SER A 491 44.60 34.23 8.94
C SER A 491 44.00 35.19 7.92
N SER A 492 44.78 35.48 6.88
CA SER A 492 44.28 36.19 5.70
C SER A 492 43.19 35.38 4.99
N LEU A 493 42.26 36.04 4.31
CA LEU A 493 41.21 35.36 3.55
C LEU A 493 41.80 34.41 2.49
N GLU A 494 42.93 34.79 1.91
CA GLU A 494 43.69 34.03 0.93
C GLU A 494 44.18 32.69 1.48
N GLU A 495 44.66 32.64 2.73
CA GLU A 495 45.08 31.40 3.40
C GLU A 495 43.90 30.43 3.59
N ILE A 496 42.74 30.96 3.95
CA ILE A 496 41.54 30.16 4.21
C ILE A 496 40.98 29.58 2.91
N VAL A 497 41.00 30.36 1.83
CA VAL A 497 40.66 29.89 0.49
C VAL A 497 41.66 28.82 0.02
N ALA A 498 42.95 28.97 0.33
CA ALA A 498 43.95 27.95 0.03
C ALA A 498 43.71 26.64 0.79
N GLU A 499 43.28 26.70 2.06
CA GLU A 499 42.89 25.51 2.82
C GLU A 499 41.63 24.86 2.24
N ALA A 500 40.62 25.65 1.84
CA ALA A 500 39.46 25.13 1.10
C ALA A 500 39.90 24.38 -0.17
N GLY A 501 40.80 24.97 -0.97
CA GLY A 501 41.37 24.32 -2.15
C GLY A 501 42.14 23.04 -1.84
N LYS A 502 42.82 22.97 -0.70
CA LYS A 502 43.50 21.76 -0.24
C LYS A 502 42.52 20.66 0.14
N LEU A 503 41.41 20.96 0.82
CA LEU A 503 40.36 19.98 1.10
C LEU A 503 39.79 19.36 -0.19
N VAL A 504 39.55 20.19 -1.23
CA VAL A 504 39.11 19.70 -2.55
C VAL A 504 40.16 18.78 -3.17
N LYS A 505 41.44 19.16 -3.17
CA LYS A 505 42.54 18.33 -3.69
C LYS A 505 42.67 17.00 -2.96
N GLN A 506 42.38 16.99 -1.66
CA GLN A 506 42.35 15.78 -0.84
C GLN A 506 41.14 14.90 -1.13
N GLY A 507 40.11 15.41 -1.82
CA GLY A 507 38.97 14.64 -2.32
C GLY A 507 37.65 14.98 -1.66
N ALA A 508 37.53 16.11 -0.96
CA ALA A 508 36.24 16.61 -0.51
C ALA A 508 35.40 17.04 -1.72
N GLN A 509 34.20 16.48 -1.86
CA GLN A 509 33.23 16.92 -2.87
C GLN A 509 32.37 18.09 -2.37
N ILE A 510 32.25 18.23 -1.04
CA ILE A 510 31.49 19.29 -0.38
C ILE A 510 32.40 19.95 0.67
N ILE A 511 32.41 21.28 0.73
CA ILE A 511 33.01 22.04 1.82
C ILE A 511 31.89 22.60 2.68
N ASP A 512 31.90 22.28 3.97
CA ASP A 512 30.92 22.76 4.94
C ASP A 512 31.52 23.87 5.81
N ILE A 513 31.03 25.09 5.60
CA ILE A 513 31.57 26.31 6.20
C ILE A 513 30.72 26.70 7.40
N GLY A 514 31.32 26.72 8.59
CA GLY A 514 30.63 27.06 9.84
C GLY A 514 31.14 28.36 10.48
N GLY A 515 30.25 29.33 10.65
CA GLY A 515 30.56 30.61 11.33
C GLY A 515 30.28 30.62 12.84
N VAL A 516 29.56 29.59 13.33
CA VAL A 516 29.12 29.46 14.73
C VAL A 516 29.61 28.15 15.33
N SER A 517 30.15 28.23 16.55
CA SER A 517 30.55 27.02 17.27
C SER A 517 29.30 26.34 17.84
N THR A 518 29.02 25.12 17.39
CA THR A 518 27.88 24.30 17.84
C THR A 518 28.22 23.39 19.02
N ARG A 519 29.34 23.66 19.71
CA ARG A 519 29.82 22.81 20.79
C ARG A 519 29.04 22.97 22.09
N PRO A 520 28.96 21.90 22.91
CA PRO A 520 28.39 22.01 24.25
C PRO A 520 28.98 23.18 25.05
N GLY A 521 28.13 24.13 25.44
CA GLY A 521 28.51 25.30 26.25
C GLY A 521 29.15 26.49 25.52
N SER A 522 29.22 26.50 24.19
CA SER A 522 29.70 27.68 23.43
C SER A 522 28.74 28.87 23.53
N VAL A 523 29.25 30.10 23.36
CA VAL A 523 28.42 31.31 23.19
C VAL A 523 28.27 31.59 21.70
N ALA A 524 27.05 31.82 21.24
CA ALA A 524 26.79 32.13 19.85
C ALA A 524 27.16 33.60 19.54
N PRO A 525 27.85 33.88 18.42
CA PRO A 525 28.11 35.26 17.98
C PRO A 525 26.80 35.94 17.55
N SER A 526 26.86 37.25 17.27
CA SER A 526 25.73 37.93 16.62
C SER A 526 25.57 37.45 15.17
N GLU A 527 24.39 37.68 14.58
CA GLU A 527 24.13 37.33 13.17
C GLU A 527 25.08 38.09 12.22
N GLU A 528 25.32 39.37 12.49
CA GLU A 528 26.26 40.20 11.71
C GLU A 528 27.68 39.66 11.76
N GLU A 529 28.11 39.14 12.92
CA GLU A 529 29.43 38.57 13.09
C GLU A 529 29.56 37.23 12.36
N GLU A 530 28.52 36.38 12.41
CA GLU A 530 28.46 35.15 11.61
C GLU A 530 28.57 35.46 10.11
N LEU A 531 27.80 36.43 9.61
CA LEU A 531 27.87 36.89 8.21
C LEU A 531 29.27 37.37 7.83
N LYS A 532 29.93 38.16 8.68
CA LYS A 532 31.30 38.65 8.44
C LYS A 532 32.31 37.51 8.34
N ARG A 533 32.07 36.38 9.02
CA ARG A 533 32.94 35.20 8.98
C ARG A 533 32.73 34.37 7.71
N VAL A 534 31.49 34.11 7.31
CA VAL A 534 31.19 33.14 6.25
C VAL A 534 31.09 33.77 4.86
N LEU A 535 30.46 34.95 4.75
CA LEU A 535 30.09 35.53 3.46
C LEU A 535 31.30 35.88 2.56
N PRO A 536 32.41 36.46 3.08
CA PRO A 536 33.59 36.74 2.27
C PRO A 536 34.24 35.47 1.73
N LEU A 537 34.23 34.38 2.51
CA LEU A 537 34.83 33.12 2.12
C LEU A 537 34.05 32.44 0.99
N VAL A 538 32.71 32.40 1.08
CA VAL A 538 31.88 31.84 0.00
C VAL A 538 32.13 32.57 -1.31
N LYS A 539 32.14 33.92 -1.27
CA LYS A 539 32.47 34.75 -2.44
C LYS A 539 33.84 34.43 -3.00
N ALA A 540 34.86 34.36 -2.14
CA ALA A 540 36.24 34.14 -2.57
C ALA A 540 36.45 32.73 -3.15
N ILE A 541 35.84 31.69 -2.58
CA ILE A 541 35.87 30.33 -3.14
C ILE A 541 35.23 30.32 -4.54
N ARG A 542 34.08 30.99 -4.70
CA ARG A 542 33.37 31.05 -5.99
C ARG A 542 34.10 31.86 -7.06
N GLN A 543 34.86 32.87 -6.65
CA GLN A 543 35.68 33.69 -7.54
C GLN A 543 37.10 33.13 -7.75
N SER A 544 37.40 31.95 -7.18
CA SER A 544 38.70 31.32 -7.33
C SER A 544 39.03 31.03 -8.79
N THR A 545 40.30 31.20 -9.14
CA THR A 545 40.84 30.84 -10.46
C THR A 545 41.03 29.32 -10.60
N ASP A 546 41.09 28.57 -9.49
CA ASP A 546 41.07 27.11 -9.48
C ASP A 546 39.65 26.61 -9.77
N GLN A 547 39.46 26.05 -10.97
CA GLN A 547 38.16 25.57 -11.45
C GLN A 547 37.56 24.46 -10.56
N ASN A 548 38.40 23.61 -9.95
CA ASN A 548 37.89 22.56 -9.06
C ASN A 548 37.32 23.17 -7.78
N LEU A 549 38.00 24.19 -7.24
CA LEU A 549 37.53 24.93 -6.07
C LEU A 549 36.29 25.78 -6.40
N ALA A 550 36.27 26.44 -7.56
CA ALA A 550 35.14 27.26 -7.98
C ALA A 550 33.86 26.43 -8.20
N LYS A 551 33.98 25.18 -8.65
CA LYS A 551 32.85 24.27 -8.89
C LYS A 551 32.40 23.46 -7.67
N VAL A 552 33.22 23.34 -6.62
CA VAL A 552 32.93 22.51 -5.44
C VAL A 552 31.57 22.84 -4.83
N LEU A 553 30.88 21.84 -4.25
CA LEU A 553 29.66 22.11 -3.50
C LEU A 553 29.99 22.84 -2.19
N ILE A 554 29.30 23.93 -1.91
CA ILE A 554 29.46 24.68 -0.65
C ILE A 554 28.21 24.49 0.22
N SER A 555 28.41 23.91 1.39
CA SER A 555 27.44 23.84 2.46
C SER A 555 27.70 24.93 3.50
N ILE A 556 26.65 25.49 4.06
CA ILE A 556 26.71 26.48 5.15
C ILE A 556 26.10 25.88 6.40
N ASP A 557 26.93 25.68 7.44
CA ASP A 557 26.52 25.21 8.76
C ASP A 557 25.93 26.40 9.54
N THR A 558 24.64 26.66 9.33
CA THR A 558 23.88 27.74 9.95
C THR A 558 22.43 27.35 10.19
N TYR A 559 21.88 27.88 11.28
CA TYR A 559 20.46 27.75 11.64
C TYR A 559 19.69 29.08 11.42
N ARG A 560 20.33 30.12 10.88
CA ARG A 560 19.72 31.45 10.70
C ARG A 560 19.30 31.64 9.24
N SER A 561 18.02 31.97 9.05
CA SER A 561 17.46 32.19 7.71
C SER A 561 18.18 33.30 6.92
N ASP A 562 18.51 34.41 7.58
CA ASP A 562 19.16 35.57 6.93
C ASP A 562 20.60 35.27 6.48
N VAL A 563 21.34 34.48 7.27
CA VAL A 563 22.69 34.00 6.92
C VAL A 563 22.60 33.03 5.75
N ALA A 564 21.70 32.05 5.83
CA ALA A 564 21.46 31.09 4.76
C ALA A 564 21.14 31.79 3.44
N LYS A 565 20.17 32.72 3.45
CA LYS A 565 19.76 33.49 2.26
C LYS A 565 20.93 34.25 1.63
N LYS A 566 21.64 35.08 2.41
CA LYS A 566 22.77 35.87 1.90
C LYS A 566 23.91 34.99 1.37
N CYS A 567 24.14 33.82 1.97
CA CYS A 567 25.14 32.88 1.48
C CYS A 567 24.74 32.21 0.15
N LEU A 568 23.45 31.84 0.00
CA LEU A 568 22.92 31.28 -1.26
C LEU A 568 23.02 32.30 -2.40
N GLU A 569 22.69 33.57 -2.14
CA GLU A 569 22.81 34.68 -3.12
C GLU A 569 24.22 34.85 -3.68
N VAL A 570 25.25 34.48 -2.91
CA VAL A 570 26.67 34.63 -3.31
C VAL A 570 27.30 33.31 -3.76
N GLY A 571 26.50 32.23 -3.85
CA GLY A 571 26.90 30.96 -4.46
C GLY A 571 27.07 29.79 -3.50
N ALA A 572 26.56 29.83 -2.27
CA ALA A 572 26.38 28.59 -1.50
C ALA A 572 25.37 27.67 -2.19
N ASP A 573 25.50 26.36 -1.96
CA ASP A 573 24.68 25.34 -2.60
C ASP A 573 23.75 24.63 -1.62
N ILE A 574 24.19 24.39 -0.39
CA ILE A 574 23.51 23.53 0.60
C ILE A 574 23.38 24.30 1.92
N ILE A 575 22.25 24.15 2.60
CA ILE A 575 22.07 24.63 3.97
C ILE A 575 22.15 23.44 4.94
N ASN A 576 23.04 23.53 5.92
CA ASN A 576 23.21 22.53 6.96
C ASN A 576 22.74 23.10 8.31
N ASP A 577 21.58 22.65 8.78
CA ASP A 577 20.94 23.19 9.96
C ASP A 577 20.88 22.15 11.09
N ILE A 578 21.72 22.40 12.09
CA ILE A 578 21.81 21.61 13.34
C ILE A 578 20.57 21.67 14.24
N SER A 579 19.60 22.53 13.94
CA SER A 579 18.41 22.78 14.76
C SER A 579 17.13 22.18 14.19
N MET A 580 17.15 21.65 12.95
CA MET A 580 15.96 21.23 12.20
C MET A 580 14.91 22.36 12.07
N GLY A 581 15.36 23.59 11.83
CA GLY A 581 14.51 24.78 11.75
C GLY A 581 13.93 25.24 13.09
N ARG A 582 14.29 24.62 14.23
CA ARG A 582 13.73 24.98 15.54
C ARG A 582 14.24 26.30 16.09
N TYR A 583 15.41 26.77 15.65
CA TYR A 583 15.93 28.08 16.09
C TYR A 583 15.41 29.24 15.24
N ASP A 584 15.12 29.01 13.96
CA ASP A 584 14.52 29.99 13.05
C ASP A 584 13.68 29.27 11.99
N GLU A 585 12.36 29.20 12.19
CA GLU A 585 11.46 28.45 11.29
C GLU A 585 11.42 29.05 9.87
N ARG A 586 11.79 30.33 9.69
CA ARG A 586 11.87 31.00 8.38
C ARG A 586 12.93 30.40 7.46
N ILE A 587 13.84 29.58 7.99
CA ILE A 587 14.83 28.88 7.16
C ILE A 587 14.16 27.97 6.14
N PHE A 588 12.97 27.43 6.45
CA PHE A 588 12.20 26.62 5.50
C PHE A 588 11.69 27.44 4.31
N ASP A 589 11.29 28.69 4.54
CA ASP A 589 10.89 29.61 3.46
C ASP A 589 12.06 29.86 2.50
N VAL A 590 13.27 30.06 3.06
CA VAL A 590 14.50 30.24 2.27
C VAL A 590 14.82 28.97 1.45
N VAL A 591 14.74 27.79 2.06
CA VAL A 591 14.98 26.51 1.36
C VAL A 591 13.95 26.29 0.25
N ALA A 592 12.68 26.63 0.49
CA ALA A 592 11.62 26.50 -0.49
C ALA A 592 11.77 27.49 -1.66
N GLU A 593 12.14 28.74 -1.37
CA GLU A 593 12.40 29.82 -2.34
C GLU A 593 13.58 29.48 -3.26
N TYR A 594 14.70 29.06 -2.67
CA TYR A 594 15.94 28.81 -3.43
C TYR A 594 16.01 27.41 -4.04
N GLY A 595 15.18 26.46 -3.61
CA GLY A 595 15.21 25.09 -4.14
C GLY A 595 16.50 24.31 -3.80
N CYS A 596 17.27 24.76 -2.81
CA CYS A 596 18.56 24.16 -2.44
C CYS A 596 18.39 22.89 -1.59
N PRO A 597 19.40 22.00 -1.54
CA PRO A 597 19.44 20.93 -0.55
C PRO A 597 19.52 21.48 0.88
N TYR A 598 18.88 20.77 1.80
CA TYR A 598 18.78 21.10 3.21
C TYR A 598 19.09 19.87 4.07
N ILE A 599 20.18 19.93 4.80
CA ILE A 599 20.56 18.90 5.77
C ILE A 599 19.84 19.22 7.08
N MET A 600 18.91 18.34 7.44
CA MET A 600 18.15 18.44 8.69
C MET A 600 18.83 17.59 9.76
N ASN A 601 19.59 18.23 10.64
CA ASN A 601 20.34 17.54 11.69
C ASN A 601 19.59 17.52 13.02
N HIS A 602 19.36 16.31 13.52
CA HIS A 602 18.56 16.10 14.72
C HIS A 602 19.28 16.47 16.01
N SER A 603 18.68 17.41 16.74
CA SER A 603 19.12 17.88 18.06
C SER A 603 17.94 18.18 19.00
N LYS A 604 18.23 18.34 20.30
CA LYS A 604 17.27 18.83 21.31
C LYS A 604 17.88 19.96 22.13
N GLY A 605 17.07 20.94 22.46
CA GLY A 605 17.49 22.11 23.23
C GLY A 605 18.47 22.96 22.44
N THR A 606 19.46 23.51 23.13
CA THR A 606 20.50 24.40 22.60
C THR A 606 21.88 23.82 22.88
N PRO A 607 22.98 24.31 22.28
CA PRO A 607 24.33 23.85 22.64
C PRO A 607 24.62 23.92 24.15
N GLN A 608 24.00 24.82 24.91
CA GLN A 608 24.15 24.92 26.36
C GLN A 608 23.33 23.88 27.14
N THR A 609 22.23 23.37 26.58
CA THR A 609 21.25 22.51 27.29
C THR A 609 21.20 21.06 26.77
N MET A 610 21.63 20.82 25.53
CA MET A 610 21.47 19.54 24.82
C MET A 610 22.04 18.34 25.58
N SER A 611 23.15 18.50 26.30
CA SER A 611 23.78 17.42 27.08
C SER A 611 22.88 16.83 28.16
N LYS A 612 21.84 17.56 28.60
CA LYS A 612 20.85 17.11 29.59
C LYS A 612 19.60 16.48 28.97
N LEU A 613 19.41 16.60 27.66
CA LEU A 613 18.20 16.19 26.93
C LEU A 613 18.40 14.89 26.17
N THR A 614 18.99 13.89 26.81
CA THR A 614 19.35 12.59 26.20
C THR A 614 18.28 11.51 26.40
N LYS A 615 17.07 11.87 26.87
CA LYS A 615 15.96 10.94 27.07
C LYS A 615 15.07 10.86 25.83
N TYR A 616 14.81 9.65 25.37
CA TYR A 616 13.95 9.33 24.24
C TYR A 616 12.97 8.25 24.69
N GLU A 617 11.69 8.59 24.74
CA GLU A 617 10.64 7.71 25.24
C GLU A 617 9.89 7.03 24.10
N ALA A 618 9.29 5.88 24.42
CA ALA A 618 8.33 5.21 23.56
C ALA A 618 7.22 6.18 23.13
N ASN A 619 6.70 5.99 21.92
CA ASN A 619 5.48 6.67 21.52
C ASN A 619 4.33 6.27 22.45
N LYS A 620 3.60 7.26 22.97
CA LYS A 620 2.39 7.08 23.81
C LYS A 620 1.16 7.72 23.16
N ASN A 621 1.31 8.25 21.95
CA ASN A 621 0.24 8.92 21.23
C ASN A 621 -0.39 7.95 20.23
N ASP A 622 -1.63 7.54 20.48
CA ASP A 622 -2.40 6.63 19.63
C ASP A 622 -2.67 7.21 18.23
N ASP A 623 -2.57 8.53 18.07
CA ASP A 623 -2.72 9.21 16.78
C ASP A 623 -1.45 9.11 15.91
N ILE A 624 -0.35 8.60 16.46
CA ILE A 624 0.91 8.42 15.74
C ILE A 624 1.16 6.93 15.56
N VAL A 625 1.22 6.49 14.31
CA VAL A 625 1.62 5.13 13.95
C VAL A 625 3.02 5.18 13.34
N GLU A 626 3.92 4.32 13.81
CA GLU A 626 5.31 4.26 13.37
C GLU A 626 5.57 2.93 12.68
N PHE A 627 6.21 2.96 11.52
CA PHE A 627 6.59 1.78 10.76
C PHE A 627 8.07 1.81 10.44
N VAL A 628 8.67 0.64 10.25
CA VAL A 628 10.07 0.47 9.84
C VAL A 628 10.07 -0.63 8.81
N ILE A 629 9.99 -0.27 7.53
CA ILE A 629 9.77 -1.22 6.44
C ILE A 629 10.88 -1.06 5.43
N ASP A 630 11.57 -2.17 5.16
CA ASP A 630 12.49 -2.26 4.03
C ASP A 630 11.69 -2.55 2.74
N PRO A 631 11.74 -1.68 1.72
CA PRO A 631 11.02 -1.88 0.47
C PRO A 631 11.31 -3.21 -0.24
N LYS A 632 12.49 -3.81 -0.03
CA LYS A 632 12.84 -5.12 -0.60
C LYS A 632 12.23 -6.29 0.16
N SER A 633 12.17 -6.19 1.50
CA SER A 633 11.63 -7.28 2.31
C SER A 633 10.11 -7.20 2.44
N GLY A 634 9.53 -6.01 2.26
CA GLY A 634 8.11 -5.73 2.51
C GLY A 634 7.70 -5.91 3.98
N GLN A 635 8.65 -6.22 4.87
CA GLN A 635 8.36 -6.62 6.23
C GLN A 635 8.74 -5.53 7.23
N GLN A 636 7.92 -5.41 8.27
CA GLN A 636 8.20 -4.59 9.43
C GLN A 636 9.42 -5.13 10.18
N GLU A 637 10.49 -4.34 10.22
CA GLU A 637 11.66 -4.63 11.04
C GLU A 637 11.36 -4.29 12.50
N THR A 638 11.75 -5.20 13.38
CA THR A 638 11.65 -5.02 14.83
C THR A 638 12.99 -5.36 15.46
N THR A 639 13.37 -4.57 16.46
CA THR A 639 14.52 -4.89 17.32
C THR A 639 14.02 -5.49 18.63
N ASN A 640 14.74 -6.48 19.14
CA ASN A 640 14.44 -7.12 20.42
C ASN A 640 14.85 -6.25 21.63
N ASP A 641 15.51 -5.10 21.40
CA ASP A 641 15.91 -4.15 22.43
C ASP A 641 14.93 -2.95 22.47
N PRO A 642 14.04 -2.87 23.48
CA PRO A 642 13.06 -1.79 23.58
C PRO A 642 13.69 -0.41 23.79
N GLU A 643 14.83 -0.31 24.49
CA GLU A 643 15.48 0.98 24.74
C GLU A 643 16.09 1.52 23.44
N LEU A 644 16.74 0.65 22.68
CA LEU A 644 17.26 0.98 21.34
C LEU A 644 16.12 1.38 20.40
N ASN A 645 15.01 0.62 20.39
CA ASN A 645 13.85 0.92 19.55
C ASN A 645 13.27 2.31 19.88
N ASN A 646 13.04 2.58 21.17
CA ASN A 646 12.50 3.86 21.63
C ASN A 646 13.41 5.03 21.27
N PHE A 647 14.73 4.81 21.33
CA PHE A 647 15.71 5.82 20.93
C PHE A 647 15.68 6.10 19.42
N LEU A 648 15.79 5.07 18.58
CA LEU A 648 15.82 5.22 17.12
C LEU A 648 14.49 5.77 16.57
N ASN A 649 13.35 5.27 17.07
CA ASN A 649 12.02 5.81 16.77
C ASN A 649 11.89 7.24 17.27
N GLY A 650 12.34 7.54 18.49
CA GLY A 650 12.25 8.89 19.06
C GLY A 650 13.00 9.94 18.23
N VAL A 651 14.21 9.62 17.76
CA VAL A 651 14.98 10.49 16.84
C VAL A 651 14.23 10.66 15.51
N SER A 652 13.75 9.55 14.93
CA SER A 652 13.10 9.54 13.62
C SER A 652 11.75 10.25 13.63
N ARG A 653 10.97 10.10 14.70
CA ARG A 653 9.70 10.78 14.94
C ARG A 653 9.90 12.29 15.02
N GLU A 654 10.88 12.75 15.79
CA GLU A 654 11.14 14.18 15.93
C GLU A 654 11.63 14.83 14.63
N LEU A 655 12.45 14.14 13.85
CA LEU A 655 12.82 14.55 12.49
C LEU A 655 11.59 14.63 11.59
N SER A 656 10.79 13.56 11.54
CA SER A 656 9.61 13.47 10.67
C SER A 656 8.59 14.57 10.95
N LEU A 657 8.34 14.90 12.23
CA LEU A 657 7.44 15.98 12.61
C LEU A 657 7.95 17.36 12.14
N GLN A 658 9.27 17.58 12.10
CA GLN A 658 9.83 18.82 11.56
C GLN A 658 9.81 18.84 10.03
N ILE A 659 10.04 17.71 9.37
CA ILE A 659 9.92 17.60 7.91
C ILE A 659 8.49 17.90 7.46
N LEU A 660 7.48 17.33 8.13
CA LEU A 660 6.07 17.63 7.85
C LEU A 660 5.73 19.12 8.01
N LYS A 661 6.42 19.85 8.90
CA LYS A 661 6.28 21.31 8.98
C LYS A 661 6.94 22.01 7.79
N SER A 662 8.14 21.58 7.38
CA SER A 662 8.85 22.16 6.23
C SER A 662 8.05 22.06 4.93
N PHE A 663 7.28 20.99 4.74
CA PHE A 663 6.39 20.83 3.58
C PHE A 663 5.32 21.93 3.50
N ARG A 664 4.84 22.41 4.64
CA ARG A 664 3.86 23.53 4.68
C ARG A 664 4.47 24.85 4.23
N ALA A 665 5.79 25.01 4.34
CA ALA A 665 6.54 26.14 3.79
C ALA A 665 6.91 25.94 2.31
N GLY A 666 6.55 24.80 1.70
CA GLY A 666 6.82 24.50 0.29
C GLY A 666 8.17 23.83 0.04
N VAL A 667 8.86 23.35 1.08
CA VAL A 667 10.04 22.48 0.94
C VAL A 667 9.60 21.14 0.34
N LYS A 668 10.35 20.64 -0.64
CA LYS A 668 10.07 19.36 -1.29
C LYS A 668 10.92 18.26 -0.65
N LYS A 669 10.42 17.02 -0.61
CA LYS A 669 11.15 15.90 0.02
C LYS A 669 12.53 15.68 -0.60
N TRP A 670 12.67 15.80 -1.91
CA TRP A 670 13.95 15.63 -2.61
C TRP A 670 15.02 16.66 -2.25
N GLN A 671 14.68 17.73 -1.52
CA GLN A 671 15.66 18.70 -1.01
C GLN A 671 16.29 18.25 0.31
N ILE A 672 15.65 17.33 1.04
CA ILE A 672 16.00 17.06 2.44
C ILE A 672 17.01 15.91 2.53
N ILE A 673 18.09 16.14 3.26
CA ILE A 673 19.08 15.14 3.67
C ILE A 673 18.94 14.93 5.17
N LEU A 674 18.84 13.68 5.61
CA LEU A 674 18.69 13.34 7.03
C LEU A 674 20.07 13.31 7.70
N ASP A 675 20.20 13.94 8.87
CA ASP A 675 21.32 13.70 9.78
C ASP A 675 20.76 13.35 11.18
N PRO A 676 20.90 12.10 11.64
CA PRO A 676 20.43 11.69 12.97
C PRO A 676 21.09 12.47 14.13
N GLY A 677 22.17 13.22 13.85
CA GLY A 677 22.75 14.19 14.74
C GLY A 677 23.63 13.58 15.81
N VAL A 678 24.63 12.78 15.41
CA VAL A 678 25.61 12.19 16.34
C VAL A 678 26.23 13.31 17.19
N GLY A 679 26.25 13.14 18.51
CA GLY A 679 26.79 14.08 19.48
C GLY A 679 25.90 15.27 19.85
N PHE A 680 24.70 15.38 19.27
CA PHE A 680 23.73 16.42 19.62
C PHE A 680 22.61 15.84 20.49
N ALA A 681 22.53 16.21 21.76
CA ALA A 681 21.54 15.67 22.71
C ALA A 681 21.50 14.12 22.80
N LYS A 682 22.69 13.48 22.75
CA LYS A 682 22.85 12.03 22.82
C LYS A 682 24.01 11.64 23.73
N ASN A 683 23.83 10.58 24.51
CA ASN A 683 24.90 10.01 25.33
C ASN A 683 25.83 9.10 24.51
N LEU A 684 26.87 8.54 25.14
CA LEU A 684 27.85 7.67 24.48
C LEU A 684 27.20 6.49 23.74
N ASN A 685 26.34 5.73 24.43
CA ASN A 685 25.71 4.53 23.86
C ASN A 685 24.76 4.88 22.72
N GLN A 686 24.02 5.99 22.84
CA GLN A 686 23.13 6.50 21.80
C GLN A 686 23.89 6.94 20.54
N ASN A 687 25.07 7.55 20.69
CA ASN A 687 25.92 7.89 19.55
C ASN A 687 26.41 6.65 18.81
N LEU A 688 26.82 5.61 19.55
CA LEU A 688 27.22 4.33 18.98
C LEU A 688 26.03 3.62 18.32
N ALA A 689 24.84 3.68 18.92
CA ALA A 689 23.62 3.10 18.39
C ALA A 689 23.24 3.69 17.02
N ILE A 690 23.34 5.02 16.84
CA ILE A 690 23.12 5.65 15.52
C ILE A 690 24.11 5.12 14.49
N ILE A 691 25.41 5.05 14.83
CA ILE A 691 26.46 4.62 13.90
C ILE A 691 26.28 3.14 13.52
N ALA A 692 25.89 2.30 14.48
CA ALA A 692 25.68 0.87 14.28
C ALA A 692 24.37 0.55 13.54
N ASN A 693 23.40 1.46 13.53
CA ASN A 693 22.07 1.26 12.93
C ASN A 693 21.71 2.38 11.94
N GLY A 694 22.67 2.92 11.20
CA GLY A 694 22.44 4.03 10.25
C GLY A 694 21.37 3.70 9.20
N SER A 695 21.30 2.44 8.76
CA SER A 695 20.31 1.96 7.78
C SER A 695 18.86 2.04 8.28
N PHE A 696 18.64 2.07 9.59
CA PHE A 696 17.32 2.26 10.20
C PHE A 696 16.65 3.56 9.72
N PHE A 697 17.43 4.65 9.65
CA PHE A 697 16.94 5.97 9.26
C PHE A 697 16.58 6.06 7.78
N LYS A 698 16.77 5.00 7.00
CA LYS A 698 16.30 4.90 5.62
C LYS A 698 14.97 4.14 5.49
N LYS A 699 14.51 3.47 6.54
CA LYS A 699 13.34 2.56 6.53
C LYS A 699 12.16 3.05 7.38
N TYR A 700 12.42 4.00 8.27
CA TYR A 700 11.39 4.55 9.16
C TYR A 700 10.34 5.33 8.38
N SER A 701 9.07 5.18 8.78
CA SER A 701 7.97 6.03 8.33
C SER A 701 6.96 6.24 9.45
N ILE A 702 6.15 7.28 9.29
CA ILE A 702 5.19 7.72 10.30
C ILE A 702 3.87 8.10 9.64
N GLN A 703 2.77 7.76 10.30
CA GLN A 703 1.45 8.29 10.01
C GLN A 703 0.95 9.09 11.21
N VAL A 704 0.52 10.33 10.95
CA VAL A 704 -0.09 11.20 11.95
C VAL A 704 -1.57 11.38 11.61
N ASN A 705 -2.43 10.82 12.45
CA ASN A 705 -3.89 10.95 12.38
C ASN A 705 -4.31 12.25 13.10
N GLN A 706 -5.28 12.98 12.58
CA GLN A 706 -5.80 14.19 13.25
C GLN A 706 -7.11 13.86 13.97
N GLN A 707 -7.16 13.98 15.31
CA GLN A 707 -8.41 13.91 16.06
C GLN A 707 -9.28 15.15 15.83
N THR A 708 -10.54 14.95 15.46
CA THR A 708 -11.58 15.98 15.62
C THR A 708 -12.11 15.94 17.05
N SER A 709 -12.06 17.09 17.72
CA SER A 709 -13.02 17.44 18.76
C SER A 709 -14.45 17.08 18.31
N ILE A 710 -15.18 16.44 19.23
CA ILE A 710 -16.57 15.98 19.20
C ILE A 710 -17.42 16.70 18.12
N GLY A 711 -17.81 15.98 17.06
CA GLY A 711 -18.79 16.42 16.05
C GLY A 711 -18.33 16.58 14.59
N GLY A 712 -17.21 15.95 14.17
CA GLY A 712 -16.54 16.21 12.88
C GLY A 712 -16.99 15.38 11.66
N ASN A 713 -16.93 16.03 10.50
CA ASN A 713 -17.17 15.58 9.11
C ASN A 713 -16.24 14.40 8.68
N PRO A 714 -16.62 13.50 7.73
CA PRO A 714 -15.87 12.27 7.39
C PRO A 714 -14.52 12.46 6.68
N ASN A 715 -14.15 13.66 6.26
CA ASN A 715 -12.90 13.91 5.52
C ASN A 715 -11.74 14.22 6.48
N GLN A 716 -11.33 13.25 7.30
CA GLN A 716 -10.12 13.35 8.14
C GLN A 716 -8.86 13.14 7.28
N SER A 717 -7.97 14.14 7.25
CA SER A 717 -6.69 14.04 6.53
C SER A 717 -5.60 13.51 7.46
N SER A 718 -5.29 12.21 7.37
CA SER A 718 -4.04 11.68 7.91
C SER A 718 -2.85 12.17 7.08
N SER A 719 -1.68 12.32 7.71
CA SER A 719 -0.43 12.67 7.03
C SER A 719 0.55 11.52 7.20
N TYR A 720 0.86 10.83 6.10
CA TYR A 720 1.91 9.82 6.03
C TYR A 720 3.20 10.42 5.49
N PHE A 721 4.33 9.99 6.03
CA PHE A 721 5.65 10.35 5.54
C PHE A 721 6.66 9.23 5.79
N SER A 722 7.50 8.96 4.79
CA SER A 722 8.52 7.93 4.83
C SER A 722 9.92 8.50 4.61
N PHE A 723 10.91 7.97 5.33
CA PHE A 723 12.33 8.19 5.04
C PHE A 723 12.84 7.34 3.88
N ASN A 724 12.07 6.36 3.39
CA ASN A 724 12.44 5.61 2.20
C ASN A 724 12.76 6.58 1.05
N GLY A 725 13.86 6.29 0.35
CA GLY A 725 14.36 7.13 -0.73
C GLY A 725 15.13 8.39 -0.30
N MET A 726 15.32 8.66 1.00
CA MET A 726 16.11 9.80 1.48
C MET A 726 17.58 9.44 1.72
N SER A 727 18.45 10.44 1.54
CA SER A 727 19.87 10.28 1.84
C SER A 727 20.17 10.58 3.31
N VAL A 728 21.19 9.91 3.86
CA VAL A 728 21.64 10.04 5.25
C VAL A 728 23.09 10.52 5.31
N LEU A 729 23.30 11.60 6.08
CA LEU A 729 24.59 12.13 6.48
C LEU A 729 24.95 11.63 7.89
N ILE A 730 26.20 11.19 8.08
CA ILE A 730 26.74 10.84 9.39
C ILE A 730 28.02 11.64 9.67
N GLY A 731 27.97 12.51 10.68
CA GLY A 731 29.12 13.30 11.13
C GLY A 731 29.65 12.86 12.49
N THR A 732 30.74 12.09 12.53
CA THR A 732 31.34 11.59 13.78
C THR A 732 32.68 12.25 14.13
N SER A 733 33.29 12.95 13.17
CA SER A 733 34.69 13.36 13.22
C SER A 733 35.04 14.20 14.44
N ARG A 734 36.12 13.78 15.13
CA ARG A 734 36.72 14.42 16.32
C ARG A 734 35.78 14.60 17.53
N LYS A 735 34.59 13.99 17.55
CA LYS A 735 33.61 14.14 18.65
C LYS A 735 34.13 13.56 19.98
N LYS A 736 33.71 14.16 21.09
CA LYS A 736 34.21 13.88 22.45
C LYS A 736 34.11 12.40 22.84
N PHE A 737 33.02 11.74 22.46
CA PHE A 737 32.77 10.34 22.82
C PHE A 737 33.84 9.38 22.26
N LEU A 738 34.44 9.68 21.11
CA LEU A 738 35.57 8.91 20.55
C LEU A 738 36.81 9.00 21.43
N GLY A 739 37.07 10.18 21.99
CA GLY A 739 38.13 10.38 22.96
C GLY A 739 37.89 9.59 24.24
N THR A 740 36.64 9.52 24.70
CA THR A 740 36.27 8.70 25.87
C THR A 740 36.53 7.21 25.63
N ILE A 741 36.17 6.67 24.46
CA ILE A 741 36.40 5.26 24.11
C ILE A 741 37.89 4.94 24.02
N THR A 742 38.67 5.83 23.41
CA THR A 742 40.11 5.60 23.15
C THR A 742 41.03 6.00 24.30
N GLY A 743 40.48 6.49 25.42
CA GLY A 743 41.27 7.01 26.54
C GLY A 743 42.00 8.33 26.24
N LYS A 744 41.59 9.06 25.20
CA LYS A 744 42.13 10.36 24.76
C LYS A 744 41.07 11.48 24.80
N PRO A 745 40.51 11.81 25.97
CA PRO A 745 39.38 12.73 26.10
C PRO A 745 39.72 14.19 25.76
N ASP A 746 40.99 14.58 25.78
CA ASP A 746 41.42 15.98 25.64
C ASP A 746 42.16 16.30 24.34
N SER A 747 42.40 15.31 23.47
CA SER A 747 43.10 15.49 22.19
C SER A 747 42.20 15.20 20.98
N PRO A 748 41.44 16.18 20.44
CA PRO A 748 40.61 15.97 19.26
C PRO A 748 41.39 15.56 18.00
N SER A 749 42.60 16.08 17.82
CA SER A 749 43.51 15.74 16.70
C SER A 749 43.91 14.26 16.70
N ASP A 750 43.96 13.62 17.87
CA ASP A 750 44.41 12.23 18.00
C ASP A 750 43.30 11.22 17.70
N ARG A 751 42.11 11.70 17.30
CA ARG A 751 40.90 10.89 17.06
C ARG A 751 40.72 10.47 15.62
N VAL A 752 41.69 10.70 14.73
CA VAL A 752 41.58 10.36 13.30
C VAL A 752 41.28 8.87 13.10
N MET A 753 42.03 7.98 13.77
CA MET A 753 41.82 6.53 13.63
C MET A 753 40.47 6.08 14.21
N ALA A 754 40.03 6.68 15.33
CA ALA A 754 38.69 6.41 15.86
C ALA A 754 37.59 6.92 14.91
N THR A 755 37.82 8.06 14.26
CA THR A 755 36.92 8.61 13.23
C THR A 755 36.85 7.67 12.04
N ALA A 756 37.98 7.17 11.54
CA ALA A 756 38.05 6.19 10.47
C ALA A 756 37.20 4.95 10.75
N ALA A 757 37.30 4.38 11.97
CA ALA A 757 36.49 3.24 12.38
C ALA A 757 34.98 3.53 12.30
N THR A 758 34.55 4.73 12.73
CA THR A 758 33.14 5.12 12.63
C THR A 758 32.67 5.39 11.20
N ILE A 759 33.54 5.89 10.32
CA ILE A 759 33.23 6.09 8.90
C ILE A 759 32.99 4.75 8.23
N THR A 760 33.86 3.77 8.45
CA THR A 760 33.68 2.40 7.94
C THR A 760 32.34 1.81 8.39
N SER A 761 32.01 1.96 9.67
CA SER A 761 30.72 1.50 10.20
C SER A 761 29.52 2.26 9.60
N ALA A 762 29.63 3.58 9.40
CA ALA A 762 28.56 4.37 8.80
C ALA A 762 28.31 3.96 7.33
N ILE A 763 29.37 3.70 6.56
CA ILE A 763 29.29 3.23 5.17
C ILE A 763 28.70 1.82 5.10
N GLN A 764 29.11 0.92 6.01
CA GLN A 764 28.49 -0.39 6.16
C GLN A 764 26.98 -0.28 6.42
N GLN A 765 26.56 0.75 7.18
CA GLN A 765 25.17 1.08 7.46
C GLN A 765 24.53 2.02 6.42
N HIS A 766 25.07 2.03 5.20
CA HIS A 766 24.52 2.72 4.03
C HIS A 766 24.42 4.24 4.14
N ALA A 767 25.31 4.90 4.89
CA ALA A 767 25.44 6.35 4.82
C ALA A 767 25.83 6.81 3.40
N ASP A 768 25.23 7.92 2.95
CA ASP A 768 25.49 8.52 1.64
C ASP A 768 26.53 9.63 1.73
N PHE A 769 26.58 10.29 2.89
CA PHE A 769 27.52 11.35 3.17
C PHE A 769 28.25 11.11 4.50
N VAL A 770 29.53 11.46 4.55
CA VAL A 770 30.29 11.54 5.81
C VAL A 770 30.90 12.93 5.97
N ARG A 771 30.79 13.48 7.19
CA ARG A 771 31.32 14.82 7.52
C ARG A 771 32.60 14.73 8.37
N VAL A 772 33.72 15.22 7.83
CA VAL A 772 35.06 14.98 8.37
C VAL A 772 35.94 16.24 8.41
N HIS A 773 36.82 16.34 9.40
CA HIS A 773 37.88 17.35 9.44
C HIS A 773 39.10 16.93 8.61
N ASP A 774 39.52 15.66 8.78
CA ASP A 774 40.75 15.12 8.19
C ASP A 774 40.48 14.42 6.86
N VAL A 775 40.17 15.20 5.80
CA VAL A 775 39.76 14.67 4.48
C VAL A 775 40.79 13.70 3.90
N ASP A 776 42.08 14.08 3.91
CA ASP A 776 43.17 13.26 3.35
C ASP A 776 43.21 11.86 3.97
N ALA A 777 43.17 11.80 5.30
CA ALA A 777 43.19 10.54 6.05
C ALA A 777 41.90 9.74 5.88
N CYS A 778 40.76 10.40 5.72
CA CYS A 778 39.46 9.73 5.59
C CYS A 778 39.16 9.26 4.15
N LYS A 779 39.77 9.86 3.13
CA LYS A 779 39.53 9.53 1.72
C LYS A 779 39.75 8.06 1.42
N ASP A 780 40.87 7.51 1.85
CA ASP A 780 41.22 6.11 1.59
C ASP A 780 40.31 5.16 2.38
N VAL A 781 39.89 5.56 3.58
CA VAL A 781 38.91 4.82 4.40
C VAL A 781 37.56 4.76 3.68
N ILE A 782 37.08 5.88 3.13
CA ILE A 782 35.83 5.95 2.37
C ILE A 782 35.92 5.04 1.15
N LYS A 783 36.96 5.19 0.31
CA LYS A 783 37.15 4.37 -0.90
C LYS A 783 37.21 2.89 -0.58
N THR A 784 37.98 2.50 0.44
CA THR A 784 38.12 1.11 0.85
C THR A 784 36.79 0.57 1.39
N SER A 785 36.05 1.35 2.16
CA SER A 785 34.75 0.94 2.71
C SER A 785 33.69 0.82 1.60
N ASP A 786 33.67 1.74 0.63
CA ASP A 786 32.81 1.65 -0.55
C ASP A 786 33.15 0.41 -1.40
N ALA A 787 34.44 0.08 -1.55
CA ALA A 787 34.86 -1.15 -2.23
C ALA A 787 34.36 -2.41 -1.50
N ILE A 788 34.47 -2.46 -0.17
CA ILE A 788 34.05 -3.60 0.65
C ILE A 788 32.53 -3.77 0.67
N TYR A 789 31.78 -2.70 0.94
CA TYR A 789 30.34 -2.79 1.25
C TYR A 789 29.43 -2.42 0.08
N LYS A 790 29.93 -1.68 -0.91
CA LYS A 790 29.15 -1.20 -2.07
C LYS A 790 29.65 -1.75 -3.41
N ASN A 791 30.80 -2.44 -3.44
CA ASN A 791 31.48 -2.93 -4.65
C ASN A 791 31.83 -1.82 -5.66
N ILE A 792 32.36 -0.70 -5.17
CA ILE A 792 32.79 0.46 -5.98
C ILE A 792 34.31 0.62 -5.82
N PHE A 793 35.07 0.59 -6.92
CA PHE A 793 36.54 0.64 -6.92
C PHE A 793 37.13 1.76 -7.78
#